data_AF-U2G6S0-F1
#
_entry.id   AF-U2G6S0-F1
#
_cell.length_a   1.000
_cell.length_b   1.000
_cell.length_c   1.000
_cell.angle_alpha   90.00
_cell.angle_beta   90.00
_cell.angle_gamma   90.00
#
_symmetry.space_group_name_H-M   'P 1'
#
loop_
_entity.id
_entity.type
_entity.pdbx_description
1 polymer ?
#
loop_
_entity_poly.entity_id
_entity_poly.type
_entity_poly.pdbx_seq_one_letter_code
_entity_poly.pdbx_strand_id
1 'polypeptide(L)'
;MKQQSNNLPKNNRCDGNLTKLEFAQRLVDVFPGFRKDEDVSGADLVDWMNEHLDEIKQVKGLLKDIRAIFPAFGKEGDVDGGDLVAWVNETFADQFPNTVLSPRLFEGNWNHLFGPGRAETQCRIVVDVANDKLVAAQAHDGLKWIALSQAEKDDVSESLFGANDVSEDPEEWNLSPIELLPQWATDGKLQKSAVQLAYERDLAAQPNYEDGARRPGWDQLGDVAKDSWERNPTDRKLPETHQVQYVIRSLSEGDKDLDGAVGAFWSNNDGWGDLKSATRFTTKERMEGNIPVSSKGDSEWMLVEEALDLTRKLQESVSPVAAFEAKVASALEAASGLKVVFSSMLQDRSEHNAVYHGHSGQTAEIVSAGIDPEKETDWDEEALPFLKIRFADGVEVTAFGEELFSHDARFFTLYSAVLGGYAAARESEKFVGPYHLETEGTEADKQAYLNALEEAVTPVIQCFQASWTPQEFRVGNVLKLPVNDLLYSVADLLEKRWEKAGSPGCAVELVLGDVENVRRGNKLDGDRSVRSVLDEASSLLEAWIADGKSASMKESAALEQARAYLSAAVEQTGKLPEGEPTKVRKTVIQFTVLHDDGQDLSSTSLRDIAYECGEGGYIGGGLAVVSNEALTRQQVDAEAAKLGSDASFFDIDPEEDGQSVSPSPGM
;
A
#
# COMPACT_ATOMS: atom_id res chain seq x y z
N MET A 1 20.81 0.98 66.85
CA MET A 1 20.73 0.87 65.38
C MET A 1 20.96 2.24 64.80
N LYS A 2 22.08 2.44 64.10
CA LYS A 2 22.49 3.74 63.52
C LYS A 2 21.83 3.90 62.15
N GLN A 3 21.09 4.98 61.95
CA GLN A 3 20.73 5.49 60.62
C GLN A 3 22.00 5.98 59.92
N GLN A 4 22.22 5.50 58.70
CA GLN A 4 23.31 5.96 57.83
C GLN A 4 22.97 7.35 57.30
N SER A 5 23.83 8.31 57.64
CA SER A 5 23.87 9.66 57.09
C SER A 5 24.35 9.63 55.64
N ASN A 6 23.51 10.02 54.70
CA ASN A 6 23.99 10.41 53.38
C ASN A 6 24.59 11.83 53.49
N ASN A 7 25.90 11.91 53.27
CA ASN A 7 26.66 13.15 53.29
C ASN A 7 26.27 14.01 52.08
N LEU A 8 25.53 15.10 52.31
CA LEU A 8 25.39 16.19 51.35
C LEU A 8 26.74 16.94 51.20
N PRO A 9 27.15 17.30 49.98
CA PRO A 9 28.39 18.04 49.76
C PRO A 9 28.28 19.44 50.38
N LYS A 10 29.27 19.76 51.23
CA LYS A 10 29.42 21.09 51.82
C LYS A 10 30.24 21.98 50.88
N ASN A 11 29.72 23.20 50.70
CA ASN A 11 30.28 24.38 50.04
C ASN A 11 30.07 24.50 48.53
N ASN A 12 29.21 25.45 48.15
CA ASN A 12 29.58 26.57 47.28
C ASN A 12 28.65 27.76 47.59
N ARG A 13 29.19 28.77 48.28
CA ARG A 13 28.58 30.11 48.29
C ARG A 13 28.88 30.74 46.93
N CYS A 14 27.87 31.16 46.20
CA CYS A 14 28.02 31.98 45.00
C CYS A 14 27.22 33.28 45.21
N ASP A 15 27.92 34.40 45.23
CA ASP A 15 27.36 35.76 45.27
C ASP A 15 27.01 36.24 43.84
N GLY A 16 26.23 35.45 43.09
CA GLY A 16 25.83 35.79 41.72
C GLY A 16 24.52 35.07 41.32
N ASN A 17 23.72 35.73 40.49
CA ASN A 17 22.48 35.16 39.94
C ASN A 17 22.80 33.86 39.18
N LEU A 18 22.25 32.74 39.65
CA LEU A 18 22.34 31.44 38.98
C LEU A 18 21.73 31.54 37.58
N THR A 19 22.39 30.97 36.59
CA THR A 19 21.77 30.77 35.27
C THR A 19 20.70 29.68 35.37
N LYS A 20 19.71 29.71 34.45
CA LYS A 20 18.58 28.77 34.42
C LYS A 20 19.03 27.29 34.37
N LEU A 21 20.12 27.02 33.64
CA LEU A 21 20.72 25.68 33.51
C LEU A 21 21.41 25.22 34.80
N GLU A 22 22.12 26.11 35.49
CA GLU A 22 22.76 25.80 36.78
C GLU A 22 21.74 25.52 37.89
N PHE A 23 20.56 26.14 37.80
CA PHE A 23 19.45 25.90 38.72
C PHE A 23 18.81 24.52 38.50
N ALA A 24 18.51 24.16 37.24
CA ALA A 24 17.97 22.84 36.91
C ALA A 24 18.94 21.70 37.28
N GLN A 25 20.24 21.87 36.98
CA GLN A 25 21.26 20.88 37.34
C GLN A 25 21.34 20.66 38.86
N ARG A 26 21.19 21.73 39.66
CA ARG A 26 21.17 21.63 41.13
C ARG A 26 19.94 20.90 41.67
N LEU A 27 18.77 21.04 41.03
CA LEU A 27 17.58 20.28 41.42
C LEU A 27 17.79 18.78 41.18
N VAL A 28 18.33 18.42 40.01
CA VAL A 28 18.65 17.03 39.64
C VAL A 28 19.71 16.41 40.56
N ASP A 29 20.75 17.18 40.91
CA ASP A 29 21.84 16.69 41.76
C ASP A 29 21.40 16.44 43.21
N VAL A 30 20.39 17.19 43.70
CA VAL A 30 19.85 17.02 45.05
C VAL A 30 18.81 15.90 45.11
N PHE A 31 18.08 15.65 44.00
CA PHE A 31 17.00 14.67 43.94
C PHE A 31 17.15 13.73 42.73
N PRO A 32 18.01 12.68 42.86
CA PRO A 32 18.33 11.79 41.74
C PRO A 32 17.14 10.96 41.23
N GLY A 33 16.05 10.87 42.00
CA GLY A 33 14.81 10.18 41.61
C GLY A 33 14.12 10.80 40.40
N PHE A 34 14.36 12.09 40.14
CA PHE A 34 13.80 12.84 39.00
C PHE A 34 14.22 12.26 37.64
N ARG A 35 15.33 11.51 37.57
CA ARG A 35 15.89 10.97 36.33
C ARG A 35 15.33 9.60 35.92
N LYS A 36 14.43 9.02 36.72
CA LYS A 36 14.02 7.62 36.55
C LYS A 36 12.85 7.40 35.59
N ASP A 37 12.11 8.45 35.25
CA ASP A 37 11.08 8.39 34.21
C ASP A 37 11.55 9.20 33.00
N GLU A 38 11.50 8.57 31.82
CA GLU A 38 11.92 9.21 30.56
C GLU A 38 10.88 10.24 30.07
N ASP A 39 9.70 10.33 30.72
CA ASP A 39 8.55 11.16 30.33
C ASP A 39 7.99 11.99 31.50
N VAL A 40 8.80 12.80 32.18
CA VAL A 40 8.31 13.70 33.25
C VAL A 40 7.87 15.04 32.65
N SER A 41 6.57 15.36 32.74
CA SER A 41 6.04 16.63 32.27
C SER A 41 6.36 17.79 33.23
N GLY A 42 6.17 19.03 32.76
CA GLY A 42 6.28 20.22 33.60
C GLY A 42 5.27 20.24 34.77
N ALA A 43 4.13 19.56 34.63
CA ALA A 43 3.13 19.40 35.69
C ALA A 43 3.61 18.43 36.77
N ASP A 44 4.19 17.29 36.37
CA ASP A 44 4.74 16.29 37.29
C ASP A 44 5.88 16.87 38.14
N LEU A 45 6.69 17.77 37.56
CA LEU A 45 7.72 18.51 38.30
C LEU A 45 7.11 19.41 39.39
N VAL A 46 6.00 20.07 39.10
CA VAL A 46 5.31 20.95 40.06
C VAL A 46 4.70 20.15 41.19
N ASP A 47 4.04 19.04 40.88
CA ASP A 47 3.46 18.14 41.88
C ASP A 47 4.55 17.52 42.75
N TRP A 48 5.66 17.05 42.15
CA TRP A 48 6.81 16.56 42.87
C TRP A 48 7.43 17.61 43.81
N MET A 49 7.57 18.86 43.36
CA MET A 49 8.11 19.96 44.17
C MET A 49 7.19 20.32 45.34
N ASN A 50 5.87 20.21 45.17
CA ASN A 50 4.91 20.42 46.23
C ASN A 50 4.93 19.27 47.25
N GLU A 51 5.01 18.03 46.80
CA GLU A 51 5.12 16.83 47.65
C GLU A 51 6.40 16.84 48.51
N HIS A 52 7.51 17.36 47.96
CA HIS A 52 8.82 17.39 48.62
C HIS A 52 9.15 18.76 49.24
N LEU A 53 8.16 19.65 49.41
CA LEU A 53 8.35 21.01 49.89
C LEU A 53 9.05 21.07 51.26
N ASP A 54 8.74 20.15 52.17
CA ASP A 54 9.37 20.09 53.49
C ASP A 54 10.83 19.64 53.45
N GLU A 55 11.21 18.85 52.45
CA GLU A 55 12.61 18.48 52.20
C GLU A 55 13.38 19.65 51.58
N ILE A 56 12.76 20.35 50.63
CA ILE A 56 13.30 21.56 50.00
C ILE A 56 13.58 22.65 51.05
N LYS A 57 12.68 22.83 52.05
CA LYS A 57 12.90 23.76 53.18
C LYS A 57 14.15 23.43 54.00
N GLN A 58 14.57 22.16 54.05
CA GLN A 58 15.75 21.73 54.82
C GLN A 58 17.06 21.96 54.06
N VAL A 59 17.02 22.11 52.73
CA VAL A 59 18.19 22.40 51.91
C VAL A 59 18.56 23.89 52.04
N LYS A 60 19.64 24.16 52.77
CA LYS A 60 20.08 25.53 53.09
C LYS A 60 20.43 26.33 51.83
N GLY A 61 19.64 27.36 51.56
CA GLY A 61 19.85 28.30 50.45
C GLY A 61 18.93 28.04 49.25
N LEU A 62 18.52 26.79 49.03
CA LEU A 62 17.72 26.42 47.87
C LEU A 62 16.34 27.08 47.88
N LEU A 63 15.64 27.09 49.02
CA LEU A 63 14.35 27.79 49.14
C LEU A 63 14.47 29.31 48.89
N LYS A 64 15.61 29.92 49.25
CA LYS A 64 15.86 31.33 49.00
C LYS A 64 16.08 31.60 47.52
N ASP A 65 16.82 30.72 46.84
CA ASP A 65 17.08 30.82 45.41
C ASP A 65 15.79 30.57 44.61
N ILE A 66 14.97 29.58 45.01
CA ILE A 66 13.63 29.36 44.45
C ILE A 66 12.75 30.60 44.66
N ARG A 67 12.72 31.19 45.87
CA ARG A 67 11.92 32.40 46.14
C ARG A 67 12.41 33.66 45.45
N ALA A 68 13.69 33.73 45.09
CA ALA A 68 14.23 34.84 44.30
C ALA A 68 13.69 34.83 42.87
N ILE A 69 13.37 33.64 42.35
CA ILE A 69 12.77 33.43 41.04
C ILE A 69 11.23 33.44 41.15
N PHE A 70 10.69 32.89 42.24
CA PHE A 70 9.25 32.73 42.52
C PHE A 70 8.89 33.28 43.91
N PRO A 71 8.61 34.59 44.03
CA PRO A 71 8.38 35.23 45.33
C PRO A 71 7.18 34.67 46.13
N ALA A 72 6.28 33.96 45.46
CA ALA A 72 5.09 33.34 46.04
C ALA A 72 5.32 31.88 46.49
N PHE A 73 6.39 31.21 46.06
CA PHE A 73 6.64 29.80 46.34
C PHE A 73 6.77 29.51 47.85
N GLY A 74 5.92 28.61 48.33
CA GLY A 74 5.83 28.21 49.75
C GLY A 74 5.27 29.28 50.68
N LYS A 75 4.49 30.25 50.19
CA LYS A 75 3.55 31.01 51.01
C LYS A 75 2.23 30.25 51.06
N GLU A 76 1.60 30.18 52.23
CA GLU A 76 0.26 29.59 52.35
C GLU A 76 -0.72 30.38 51.48
N GLY A 77 -1.21 29.75 50.41
CA GLY A 77 -2.45 30.13 49.74
C GLY A 77 -2.39 30.90 48.41
N ASP A 78 -1.25 31.02 47.71
CA ASP A 78 -1.20 31.91 46.54
C ASP A 78 -0.14 31.56 45.47
N VAL A 79 0.03 30.28 45.14
CA VAL A 79 0.62 29.91 43.85
C VAL A 79 -0.43 29.08 43.14
N ASP A 80 -1.12 29.67 42.17
CA ASP A 80 -1.94 28.91 41.24
C ASP A 80 -1.01 27.92 40.52
N GLY A 81 -1.31 26.63 40.61
CA GLY A 81 -0.55 25.58 39.93
C GLY A 81 -0.42 25.88 38.43
N GLY A 82 -1.42 26.54 37.84
CA GLY A 82 -1.40 26.97 36.45
C GLY A 82 -0.30 27.97 36.10
N ASP A 83 -0.03 28.95 36.95
CA ASP A 83 1.01 29.98 36.70
C ASP A 83 2.42 29.40 36.77
N LEU A 84 2.63 28.46 37.69
CA LEU A 84 3.92 27.78 37.85
C LEU A 84 4.19 26.81 36.68
N VAL A 85 3.17 26.07 36.24
CA VAL A 85 3.24 25.19 35.06
C VAL A 85 3.48 26.00 33.78
N ALA A 86 2.76 27.10 33.59
CA ALA A 86 2.94 27.98 32.43
C ALA A 86 4.37 28.50 32.33
N TRP A 87 4.96 28.93 33.45
CA TRP A 87 6.33 29.42 33.47
C TRP A 87 7.37 28.31 33.26
N VAL A 88 7.18 27.12 33.84
CA VAL A 88 8.08 25.96 33.63
C VAL A 88 8.11 25.60 32.15
N ASN A 89 6.93 25.54 31.53
CA ASN A 89 6.79 25.27 30.10
C ASN A 89 7.42 26.39 29.25
N GLU A 90 7.23 27.67 29.60
CA GLU A 90 7.80 28.80 28.86
C GLU A 90 9.33 28.93 29.05
N THR A 91 9.85 28.51 30.21
CA THR A 91 11.27 28.67 30.57
C THR A 91 12.12 27.49 30.14
N PHE A 92 11.56 26.29 30.10
CA PHE A 92 12.26 25.07 29.74
C PHE A 92 11.72 24.42 28.46
N ALA A 93 10.87 25.09 27.67
CA ALA A 93 10.33 24.62 26.39
C ALA A 93 11.39 24.08 25.42
N ASP A 94 12.61 24.64 25.46
CA ASP A 94 13.72 24.22 24.60
C ASP A 94 14.47 22.98 25.13
N GLN A 95 14.25 22.60 26.40
CA GLN A 95 14.97 21.51 27.09
C GLN A 95 14.05 20.34 27.47
N PHE A 96 12.78 20.61 27.75
CA PHE A 96 11.70 19.66 27.62
C PHE A 96 10.97 20.07 26.35
N PRO A 97 11.30 19.48 25.17
CA PRO A 97 10.26 19.42 24.17
C PRO A 97 9.04 18.87 24.91
N ASN A 98 7.85 19.45 24.71
CA ASN A 98 6.66 18.59 24.81
C ASN A 98 7.02 17.44 23.91
N THR A 99 7.41 16.29 24.48
CA THR A 99 7.68 15.09 23.71
C THR A 99 6.28 14.70 23.27
N VAL A 100 5.81 15.36 22.21
CA VAL A 100 4.64 14.93 21.46
C VAL A 100 5.09 13.57 20.98
N LEU A 101 4.64 12.55 21.71
CA LEU A 101 4.93 11.18 21.36
C LEU A 101 4.47 11.02 19.91
N SER A 102 5.23 10.25 19.13
CA SER A 102 4.85 9.99 17.74
C SER A 102 3.38 9.57 17.73
N PRO A 103 2.51 10.25 16.94
CA PRO A 103 1.08 10.04 17.02
C PRO A 103 0.74 8.57 16.88
N ARG A 104 -0.05 8.05 17.82
CA ARG A 104 -0.57 6.67 17.75
C ARG A 104 -2.04 6.78 17.44
N LEU A 105 -2.36 6.78 16.15
CA LEU A 105 -3.69 7.10 15.67
C LEU A 105 -4.61 5.87 15.74
N PHE A 106 -5.82 6.08 16.24
CA PHE A 106 -6.89 5.08 16.22
C PHE A 106 -8.16 5.72 15.66
N GLU A 107 -8.94 4.95 14.90
CA GLU A 107 -10.27 5.35 14.43
C GLU A 107 -11.35 4.41 14.93
N GLY A 108 -12.58 4.91 15.03
CA GLY A 108 -13.74 4.08 15.36
C GLY A 108 -15.01 4.89 15.51
N ASN A 109 -16.05 4.22 16.02
CA ASN A 109 -17.34 4.84 16.29
C ASN A 109 -17.50 5.07 17.80
N TRP A 110 -18.12 6.18 18.16
CA TRP A 110 -18.36 6.59 19.55
C TRP A 110 -19.75 7.16 19.70
N ASN A 111 -20.53 6.70 20.68
CA ASN A 111 -21.86 7.27 20.93
C ASN A 111 -21.76 8.36 21.98
N HIS A 112 -22.28 9.56 21.67
CA HIS A 112 -22.18 10.70 22.58
C HIS A 112 -23.51 11.45 22.73
N LEU A 113 -23.76 11.97 23.93
CA LEU A 113 -24.94 12.76 24.26
C LEU A 113 -24.59 14.25 24.30
N PHE A 114 -24.94 14.99 23.24
CA PHE A 114 -24.70 16.43 23.16
C PHE A 114 -25.70 17.23 24.00
N GLY A 115 -25.53 17.26 25.32
CA GLY A 115 -26.32 18.08 26.24
C GLY A 115 -27.77 17.60 26.54
N PRO A 116 -28.48 18.30 27.45
CA PRO A 116 -29.73 17.80 28.02
C PRO A 116 -30.86 17.69 26.98
N GLY A 117 -31.45 16.49 26.86
CA GLY A 117 -32.62 16.24 26.02
C GLY A 117 -32.31 15.96 24.54
N ARG A 118 -31.03 15.89 24.15
CA ARG A 118 -30.64 15.37 22.84
C ARG A 118 -30.54 13.84 22.88
N ALA A 119 -30.84 13.21 21.75
CA ALA A 119 -30.67 11.78 21.58
C ALA A 119 -29.18 11.45 21.52
N GLU A 120 -28.84 10.24 21.99
CA GLU A 120 -27.51 9.68 21.80
C GLU A 120 -27.19 9.65 20.30
N THR A 121 -26.07 10.25 19.93
CA THR A 121 -25.69 10.49 18.55
C THR A 121 -24.43 9.70 18.26
N GLN A 122 -24.48 8.86 17.22
CA GLN A 122 -23.31 8.11 16.77
C GLN A 122 -22.32 9.09 16.14
N CYS A 123 -21.08 9.05 16.60
CA CYS A 123 -19.95 9.79 16.07
C CYS A 123 -18.95 8.84 15.44
N ARG A 124 -18.27 9.27 14.38
CA ARG A 124 -17.01 8.67 13.93
C ARG A 124 -15.87 9.56 14.37
N ILE A 125 -14.83 8.97 14.96
CA ILE A 125 -13.73 9.68 15.61
C ILE A 125 -12.37 9.17 15.13
N VAL A 126 -11.39 10.07 15.18
CA VAL A 126 -9.98 9.73 15.13
C VAL A 126 -9.30 10.33 16.35
N VAL A 127 -8.60 9.50 17.11
CA VAL A 127 -7.88 9.90 18.32
C VAL A 127 -6.39 9.63 18.16
N ASP A 128 -5.58 10.48 18.78
CA ASP A 128 -4.16 10.27 19.00
C ASP A 128 -3.97 9.92 20.46
N VAL A 129 -3.88 8.63 20.75
CA VAL A 129 -3.83 8.11 22.12
C VAL A 129 -2.48 8.34 22.78
N ALA A 130 -1.43 8.67 22.01
CA ALA A 130 -0.13 9.00 22.57
C ALA A 130 -0.11 10.41 23.18
N ASN A 131 -1.08 11.24 22.83
CA ASN A 131 -1.16 12.64 23.24
C ASN A 131 -2.54 13.02 23.82
N ASP A 132 -3.37 12.03 24.20
CA ASP A 132 -4.74 12.20 24.74
C ASP A 132 -5.59 13.19 23.95
N LYS A 133 -5.59 13.04 22.62
CA LYS A 133 -6.12 14.09 21.73
C LYS A 133 -7.13 13.57 20.72
N LEU A 134 -8.28 14.24 20.66
CA LEU A 134 -9.25 14.06 19.57
C LEU A 134 -8.75 14.79 18.30
N VAL A 135 -8.41 14.03 17.27
CA VAL A 135 -7.86 14.56 16.01
C VAL A 135 -8.98 15.04 15.08
N ALA A 136 -10.01 14.22 14.92
CA ALA A 136 -11.17 14.50 14.08
C ALA A 136 -12.43 13.82 14.65
N ALA A 137 -13.59 14.41 14.42
CA ALA A 137 -14.87 13.84 14.80
C ALA A 137 -16.01 14.39 13.91
N GLN A 138 -16.94 13.51 13.56
CA GLN A 138 -18.19 13.85 12.86
C GLN A 138 -19.35 13.09 13.52
N ALA A 139 -20.53 13.70 13.57
CA ALA A 139 -21.76 13.07 14.08
C ALA A 139 -22.66 12.63 12.94
N HIS A 140 -23.43 11.57 13.13
CA HIS A 140 -24.45 11.11 12.19
C HIS A 140 -25.80 11.79 12.51
N ASP A 141 -26.32 12.58 11.59
CA ASP A 141 -27.60 13.29 11.77
C ASP A 141 -28.85 12.44 11.45
N GLY A 142 -28.63 11.16 11.12
CA GLY A 142 -29.66 10.22 10.65
C GLY A 142 -29.70 10.05 9.13
N LEU A 143 -29.10 10.96 8.37
CA LEU A 143 -29.00 10.91 6.91
C LEU A 143 -27.54 10.92 6.42
N LYS A 144 -26.66 11.65 7.11
CA LYS A 144 -25.27 11.85 6.72
C LYS A 144 -24.39 12.17 7.93
N TRP A 145 -23.09 12.11 7.69
CA TRP A 145 -22.08 12.59 8.62
C TRP A 145 -21.93 14.11 8.52
N ILE A 146 -22.00 14.79 9.67
CA ILE A 146 -21.85 16.23 9.80
C ILE A 146 -20.65 16.56 10.69
N ALA A 147 -19.93 17.64 10.37
CA ALA A 147 -18.81 18.11 11.17
C ALA A 147 -19.30 18.64 12.52
N LEU A 148 -18.65 18.21 13.60
CA LEU A 148 -18.88 18.75 14.93
C LEU A 148 -18.26 20.15 15.07
N SER A 149 -18.95 21.04 15.76
CA SER A 149 -18.39 22.32 16.21
C SER A 149 -17.24 22.09 17.21
N GLN A 150 -16.41 23.11 17.46
CA GLN A 150 -15.29 22.95 18.41
C GLN A 150 -15.78 22.59 19.82
N ALA A 151 -16.84 23.25 20.31
CA ALA A 151 -17.41 22.94 21.62
C ALA A 151 -17.93 21.50 21.71
N GLU A 152 -18.55 20.98 20.65
CA GLU A 152 -18.98 19.57 20.59
C GLU A 152 -17.80 18.60 20.53
N LYS A 153 -16.69 18.98 19.88
CA LYS A 153 -15.45 18.19 19.90
C LYS A 153 -14.80 18.17 21.28
N ASP A 154 -14.80 19.31 21.97
CA ASP A 154 -14.25 19.41 23.32
C ASP A 154 -15.05 18.53 24.30
N ASP A 155 -16.39 18.53 24.17
CA ASP A 155 -17.29 17.67 24.96
C ASP A 155 -17.10 16.17 24.66
N VAL A 156 -16.93 15.79 23.38
CA VAL A 156 -16.56 14.42 23.00
C VAL A 156 -15.17 14.05 23.53
N SER A 157 -14.22 14.98 23.50
CA SER A 157 -12.87 14.78 24.03
C SER A 157 -12.86 14.54 25.54
N GLU A 158 -13.65 15.31 26.30
CA GLU A 158 -13.82 15.10 27.75
C GLU A 158 -14.42 13.73 28.06
N SER A 159 -15.40 13.29 27.26
CA SER A 159 -15.98 11.95 27.36
C SER A 159 -14.96 10.85 27.09
N LEU A 160 -14.12 10.98 26.05
CA LEU A 160 -13.13 9.99 25.68
C LEU A 160 -11.99 9.88 26.71
N PHE A 161 -11.37 10.99 27.06
CA PHE A 161 -10.12 10.98 27.85
C PHE A 161 -10.36 11.29 29.33
N GLY A 162 -11.33 12.15 29.67
CA GLY A 162 -11.59 12.53 31.06
C GLY A 162 -12.45 11.52 31.81
N ALA A 163 -13.38 10.84 31.12
CA ALA A 163 -14.35 9.94 31.76
C ALA A 163 -14.05 8.45 31.54
N ASN A 164 -13.39 8.09 30.43
CA ASN A 164 -13.25 6.70 30.00
C ASN A 164 -11.80 6.25 29.75
N ASP A 165 -10.81 7.14 29.93
CA ASP A 165 -9.37 6.85 29.81
C ASP A 165 -9.02 6.03 28.55
N VAL A 166 -9.60 6.38 27.39
CA VAL A 166 -9.50 5.63 26.13
C VAL A 166 -8.06 5.34 25.68
N SER A 167 -7.09 6.12 26.14
CA SER A 167 -5.68 5.94 25.79
C SER A 167 -5.01 4.72 26.42
N GLU A 168 -5.53 4.20 27.53
CA GLU A 168 -4.98 3.01 28.21
C GLU A 168 -5.18 1.74 27.37
N ASP A 169 -6.40 1.54 26.86
CA ASP A 169 -6.77 0.40 26.02
C ASP A 169 -7.82 0.79 24.95
N PRO A 170 -7.40 1.39 23.83
CA PRO A 170 -8.34 1.85 22.80
C PRO A 170 -9.11 0.70 22.11
N GLU A 171 -8.58 -0.53 22.15
CA GLU A 171 -9.23 -1.69 21.52
C GLU A 171 -10.47 -2.16 22.32
N GLU A 172 -10.49 -2.01 23.65
CA GLU A 172 -11.67 -2.27 24.49
C GLU A 172 -12.87 -1.40 24.07
N TRP A 173 -12.58 -0.21 23.52
CA TRP A 173 -13.57 0.75 23.02
C TRP A 173 -13.92 0.56 21.53
N ASN A 174 -13.53 -0.56 20.91
CA ASN A 174 -13.68 -0.84 19.49
C ASN A 174 -13.01 0.19 18.57
N LEU A 175 -11.91 0.79 19.01
CA LEU A 175 -11.08 1.62 18.13
C LEU A 175 -9.99 0.76 17.49
N SER A 176 -9.72 1.00 16.20
CA SER A 176 -8.72 0.27 15.42
C SER A 176 -7.54 1.18 15.09
N PRO A 177 -6.29 0.70 15.19
CA PRO A 177 -5.12 1.49 14.85
C PRO A 177 -5.09 1.83 13.36
N ILE A 178 -4.66 3.04 13.03
CA ILE A 178 -4.51 3.52 11.66
C ILE A 178 -3.15 4.18 11.44
N GLU A 179 -2.56 3.98 10.26
CA GLU A 179 -1.29 4.62 9.88
C GLU A 179 -1.52 5.99 9.23
N LEU A 180 -2.68 6.20 8.61
CA LEU A 180 -3.06 7.41 7.89
C LEU A 180 -4.46 7.84 8.29
N LEU A 181 -4.69 9.15 8.33
CA LEU A 181 -6.03 9.70 8.58
C LEU A 181 -6.99 9.28 7.46
N PRO A 182 -8.20 8.81 7.79
CA PRO A 182 -9.20 8.48 6.80
C PRO A 182 -9.65 9.74 6.05
N GLN A 183 -10.11 9.60 4.81
CA GLN A 183 -10.45 10.72 3.93
C GLN A 183 -11.43 11.73 4.59
N TRP A 184 -12.42 11.23 5.33
CA TRP A 184 -13.38 12.09 6.02
C TRP A 184 -12.76 12.91 7.17
N ALA A 185 -11.64 12.46 7.73
CA ALA A 185 -10.87 13.16 8.76
C ALA A 185 -9.82 14.10 8.14
N THR A 186 -9.42 13.88 6.88
CA THR A 186 -8.61 14.82 6.10
C THR A 186 -9.44 15.97 5.54
N ASP A 187 -10.73 15.75 5.31
CA ASP A 187 -11.62 16.72 4.70
C ASP A 187 -12.14 17.76 5.71
N GLY A 188 -11.37 18.83 5.88
CA GLY A 188 -11.87 20.08 6.47
C GLY A 188 -10.87 20.93 7.24
N LYS A 189 -9.68 20.40 7.55
CA LYS A 189 -8.56 21.27 7.98
C LYS A 189 -7.82 21.77 6.74
N LEU A 190 -8.36 22.85 6.17
CA LEU A 190 -7.63 23.90 5.45
C LEU A 190 -6.63 23.39 4.39
N GLN A 191 -7.12 22.89 3.25
CA GLN A 191 -6.44 23.29 2.03
C GLN A 191 -6.65 24.79 1.89
N LYS A 192 -5.69 25.56 2.42
CA LYS A 192 -5.57 26.98 2.10
C LYS A 192 -5.61 27.06 0.58
N SER A 193 -6.59 27.79 0.04
CA SER A 193 -6.67 27.96 -1.40
C SER A 193 -5.32 28.47 -1.91
N ALA A 194 -4.95 28.16 -3.15
CA ALA A 194 -3.71 28.66 -3.76
C ALA A 194 -3.57 30.19 -3.56
N VAL A 195 -4.71 30.87 -3.53
CA VAL A 195 -4.89 32.29 -3.27
C VAL A 195 -4.52 32.68 -1.83
N GLN A 196 -5.05 31.96 -0.83
CA GLN A 196 -4.70 32.16 0.58
C GLN A 196 -3.20 31.91 0.83
N LEU A 197 -2.64 30.87 0.22
CA LEU A 197 -1.21 30.57 0.30
C LEU A 197 -0.35 31.65 -0.35
N ALA A 198 -0.77 32.22 -1.47
CA ALA A 198 -0.08 33.36 -2.10
C ALA A 198 -0.13 34.60 -1.20
N TYR A 199 -1.30 34.91 -0.63
CA TYR A 199 -1.44 36.05 0.29
C TYR A 199 -0.59 35.91 1.54
N GLU A 200 -0.60 34.74 2.18
CA GLU A 200 0.16 34.52 3.42
C GLU A 200 1.67 34.55 3.19
N ARG A 201 2.15 34.08 2.03
CA ARG A 201 3.55 34.24 1.61
C ARG A 201 3.91 35.71 1.39
N ASP A 202 3.07 36.46 0.71
CA ASP A 202 3.24 37.90 0.49
C ASP A 202 3.20 38.69 1.81
N LEU A 203 2.32 38.30 2.74
CA LEU A 203 2.21 38.88 4.08
C LEU A 203 3.44 38.57 4.95
N ALA A 204 4.01 37.36 4.84
CA ALA A 204 5.25 36.99 5.52
C ALA A 204 6.45 37.80 5.00
N ALA A 205 6.50 38.06 3.69
CA ALA A 205 7.52 38.92 3.07
C ALA A 205 7.33 40.41 3.41
N GLN A 206 6.08 40.87 3.51
CA GLN A 206 5.72 42.26 3.79
C GLN A 206 4.61 42.33 4.84
N PRO A 207 4.96 42.29 6.14
CA PRO A 207 3.97 42.29 7.21
C PRO A 207 3.24 43.64 7.37
N ASN A 208 3.76 44.71 6.78
CA ASN A 208 3.24 46.07 6.91
C ASN A 208 2.93 46.69 5.53
N TYR A 209 1.95 47.61 5.49
CA TYR A 209 1.72 48.53 4.38
C TYR A 209 2.84 49.58 4.28
N GLU A 210 2.88 50.35 3.19
CA GLU A 210 3.90 51.40 2.96
C GLU A 210 3.84 52.53 4.00
N ASP A 211 2.69 52.72 4.66
CA ASP A 211 2.50 53.66 5.77
C ASP A 211 2.94 53.10 7.14
N GLY A 212 3.41 51.85 7.18
CA GLY A 212 3.87 51.17 8.39
C GLY A 212 2.77 50.44 9.17
N ALA A 213 1.50 50.52 8.77
CA ALA A 213 0.42 49.78 9.41
C ALA A 213 0.53 48.27 9.13
N ARG A 214 0.27 47.43 10.13
CA ARG A 214 0.31 45.97 9.96
C ARG A 214 -0.82 45.51 9.04
N ARG A 215 -0.48 44.66 8.07
CA ARG A 215 -1.46 44.06 7.16
C ARG A 215 -2.29 43.00 7.90
N PRO A 216 -3.60 42.93 7.66
CA PRO A 216 -4.49 41.96 8.30
C PRO A 216 -4.19 40.52 7.86
N GLY A 217 -4.48 39.53 8.71
CA GLY A 217 -4.46 38.13 8.30
C GLY A 217 -5.53 37.82 7.24
N TRP A 218 -5.44 36.66 6.57
CA TRP A 218 -6.39 36.27 5.51
C TRP A 218 -7.86 36.33 5.98
N ASP A 219 -8.14 35.87 7.20
CA ASP A 219 -9.48 35.86 7.79
C ASP A 219 -10.02 37.26 8.11
N GLN A 220 -9.14 38.26 8.16
CA GLN A 220 -9.45 39.66 8.43
C GLN A 220 -9.56 40.50 7.14
N LEU A 221 -9.31 39.90 5.97
CA LEU A 221 -9.54 40.56 4.69
C LEU A 221 -11.04 40.64 4.37
N GLY A 222 -11.49 41.79 3.89
CA GLY A 222 -12.81 41.93 3.29
C GLY A 222 -12.90 41.24 1.92
N ASP A 223 -14.11 40.91 1.49
CA ASP A 223 -14.37 40.09 0.29
C ASP A 223 -13.72 40.67 -0.97
N VAL A 224 -13.76 41.99 -1.17
CA VAL A 224 -13.11 42.66 -2.32
C VAL A 224 -11.60 42.42 -2.37
N ALA A 225 -10.94 42.35 -1.21
CA ALA A 225 -9.52 42.06 -1.15
C ALA A 225 -9.25 40.59 -1.47
N LYS A 226 -10.08 39.67 -0.96
CA LYS A 226 -10.00 38.24 -1.28
C LYS A 226 -10.22 37.99 -2.77
N ASP A 227 -11.27 38.55 -3.38
CA ASP A 227 -11.55 38.53 -4.82
C ASP A 227 -10.36 39.02 -5.66
N SER A 228 -9.68 40.07 -5.19
CA SER A 228 -8.52 40.62 -5.90
C SER A 228 -7.34 39.64 -5.94
N TRP A 229 -7.17 38.82 -4.91
CA TRP A 229 -6.18 37.74 -4.91
C TRP A 229 -6.68 36.54 -5.71
N GLU A 230 -7.98 36.24 -5.70
CA GLU A 230 -8.55 35.15 -6.50
C GLU A 230 -8.37 35.39 -8.00
N ARG A 231 -8.48 36.64 -8.45
CA ARG A 231 -8.22 37.02 -9.85
C ARG A 231 -6.75 36.95 -10.25
N ASN A 232 -5.83 36.94 -9.28
CA ASN A 232 -4.40 36.83 -9.54
C ASN A 232 -3.66 36.18 -8.36
N PRO A 233 -3.58 34.83 -8.31
CA PRO A 233 -2.97 34.08 -7.23
C PRO A 233 -1.43 34.03 -7.32
N THR A 234 -0.81 35.15 -7.70
CA THR A 234 0.66 35.27 -7.76
C THR A 234 1.15 36.21 -6.67
N ASP A 235 2.33 35.89 -6.13
CA ASP A 235 3.02 36.70 -5.13
C ASP A 235 3.30 38.09 -5.74
N ARG A 236 2.67 39.15 -5.21
CA ARG A 236 2.64 40.48 -5.85
C ARG A 236 3.98 41.20 -5.81
N LYS A 237 4.83 40.87 -4.83
CA LYS A 237 6.20 41.34 -4.72
C LYS A 237 7.09 40.19 -4.25
N LEU A 238 7.38 39.24 -5.15
CA LEU A 238 8.56 38.39 -4.94
C LEU A 238 9.76 39.31 -4.70
N PRO A 239 10.68 38.97 -3.76
CA PRO A 239 11.97 39.65 -3.69
C PRO A 239 12.61 39.61 -5.08
N GLU A 240 13.40 40.63 -5.43
CA GLU A 240 14.07 40.83 -6.72
C GLU A 240 15.10 39.73 -7.10
N THR A 241 14.78 38.45 -6.89
CA THR A 241 15.63 37.30 -7.20
C THR A 241 15.31 36.68 -8.56
N HIS A 242 14.26 37.11 -9.25
CA HIS A 242 14.10 36.82 -10.69
C HIS A 242 14.89 37.85 -11.50
N GLN A 243 16.21 37.84 -11.37
CA GLN A 243 17.05 38.43 -12.40
C GLN A 243 16.77 37.67 -13.68
N VAL A 244 16.34 38.37 -14.72
CA VAL A 244 16.15 37.80 -16.06
C VAL A 244 17.46 37.13 -16.48
N GLN A 245 17.41 35.82 -16.73
CA GLN A 245 18.57 35.04 -17.15
C GLN A 245 18.48 34.73 -18.64
N TYR A 246 19.65 34.70 -19.28
CA TYR A 246 19.82 34.42 -20.70
C TYR A 246 20.73 33.21 -20.89
N VAL A 247 20.52 32.50 -21.99
CA VAL A 247 21.44 31.50 -22.54
C VAL A 247 21.82 31.90 -23.96
N ILE A 248 22.87 31.28 -24.49
CA ILE A 248 23.28 31.45 -25.89
C ILE A 248 23.00 30.14 -26.61
N ARG A 249 22.25 30.22 -27.70
CA ARG A 249 21.84 29.09 -28.54
C ARG A 249 22.49 29.22 -29.92
N SER A 250 22.87 28.11 -30.52
CA SER A 250 23.30 28.02 -31.92
C SER A 250 22.35 27.14 -32.72
N LEU A 251 21.98 27.57 -33.92
CA LEU A 251 21.15 26.78 -34.84
C LEU A 251 21.98 25.75 -35.65
N SER A 252 23.31 25.92 -35.72
CA SER A 252 24.20 25.07 -36.51
C SER A 252 25.04 24.10 -35.71
N GLU A 253 25.13 24.32 -34.40
CA GLU A 253 25.81 23.43 -33.47
C GLU A 253 24.75 22.54 -32.82
N GLY A 254 25.03 21.25 -32.71
CA GLY A 254 24.09 20.24 -32.23
C GLY A 254 24.38 18.90 -32.89
N ASP A 255 24.04 17.80 -32.19
CA ASP A 255 24.23 16.47 -32.76
C ASP A 255 23.46 16.35 -34.08
N LYS A 256 24.17 15.88 -35.09
CA LYS A 256 23.87 16.06 -36.53
C LYS A 256 22.63 15.34 -37.06
N ASP A 257 21.79 14.74 -36.21
CA ASP A 257 20.67 13.88 -36.65
C ASP A 257 19.29 14.34 -36.14
N LEU A 258 19.19 15.51 -35.50
CA LEU A 258 17.89 16.12 -35.23
C LEU A 258 17.52 17.04 -36.39
N ASP A 259 16.73 16.53 -37.33
CA ASP A 259 16.11 17.22 -38.48
C ASP A 259 15.15 18.35 -38.04
N GLY A 260 15.71 19.33 -37.32
CA GLY A 260 15.00 20.35 -36.57
C GLY A 260 14.89 19.98 -35.09
N ALA A 261 15.56 20.71 -34.21
CA ALA A 261 14.93 21.95 -33.74
C ALA A 261 15.50 22.55 -32.44
N VAL A 262 16.28 21.88 -31.60
CA VAL A 262 16.69 22.52 -30.34
C VAL A 262 17.89 23.45 -30.53
N GLY A 263 18.82 23.12 -31.44
CA GLY A 263 20.13 23.77 -31.48
C GLY A 263 20.93 23.48 -30.19
N ALA A 264 22.25 23.68 -30.20
CA ALA A 264 23.07 23.50 -29.01
C ALA A 264 23.13 24.80 -28.19
N PHE A 265 23.22 24.65 -26.87
CA PHE A 265 23.38 25.76 -25.95
C PHE A 265 24.83 25.87 -25.46
N TRP A 266 25.31 27.09 -25.28
CA TRP A 266 26.69 27.32 -24.88
C TRP A 266 26.91 27.14 -23.37
N SER A 267 27.94 26.35 -23.02
CA SER A 267 28.54 26.22 -21.70
C SER A 267 29.96 26.80 -21.71
N ASN A 268 30.28 27.66 -20.73
CA ASN A 268 31.64 28.16 -20.53
C ASN A 268 32.64 27.05 -20.17
N ASN A 269 32.16 25.90 -19.66
CA ASN A 269 33.01 24.78 -19.28
C ASN A 269 33.15 23.76 -20.42
N ASP A 270 32.03 23.47 -21.10
CA ASP A 270 31.91 22.28 -21.96
C ASP A 270 31.74 22.63 -23.45
N GLY A 271 31.59 23.90 -23.80
CA GLY A 271 31.30 24.35 -25.16
C GLY A 271 29.82 24.17 -25.53
N TRP A 272 29.52 23.84 -26.78
CA TRP A 272 28.15 23.64 -27.27
C TRP A 272 27.57 22.29 -26.78
N GLY A 273 26.43 22.31 -26.08
CA GLY A 273 25.81 21.13 -25.48
C GLY A 273 24.30 21.30 -25.24
N ASP A 274 23.78 20.62 -24.21
CA ASP A 274 22.35 20.68 -23.85
C ASP A 274 21.99 21.91 -23.00
N LEU A 275 20.69 22.18 -22.83
CA LEU A 275 20.22 23.30 -22.01
C LEU A 275 20.56 23.14 -20.52
N LYS A 276 20.76 21.90 -20.04
CA LYS A 276 21.05 21.62 -18.62
C LYS A 276 22.45 22.06 -18.23
N SER A 277 23.41 21.90 -19.14
CA SER A 277 24.81 22.32 -18.98
C SER A 277 25.06 23.79 -19.39
N ALA A 278 24.09 24.43 -20.05
CA ALA A 278 24.21 25.79 -20.53
C ALA A 278 24.55 26.79 -19.43
N THR A 279 25.50 27.68 -19.71
CA THR A 279 25.80 28.80 -18.80
C THR A 279 24.70 29.83 -18.86
N ARG A 280 24.23 30.26 -17.68
CA ARG A 280 23.21 31.29 -17.52
C ARG A 280 23.86 32.65 -17.30
N PHE A 281 23.43 33.63 -18.06
CA PHE A 281 23.98 34.99 -18.05
C PHE A 281 22.93 35.99 -17.55
N THR A 282 23.39 37.00 -16.83
CA THR A 282 22.56 38.13 -16.40
C THR A 282 22.31 39.12 -17.54
N THR A 283 21.33 40.01 -17.41
CA THR A 283 21.10 41.12 -18.36
C THR A 283 22.36 41.98 -18.56
N LYS A 284 23.14 42.19 -17.50
CA LYS A 284 24.39 42.96 -17.59
C LYS A 284 25.41 42.24 -18.46
N GLU A 285 25.64 40.95 -18.23
CA GLU A 285 26.55 40.13 -19.03
C GLU A 285 26.10 40.02 -20.49
N ARG A 286 24.79 39.97 -20.76
CA ARG A 286 24.25 40.04 -22.12
C ARG A 286 24.61 41.34 -22.85
N MET A 287 24.57 42.47 -22.14
CA MET A 287 24.85 43.79 -22.72
C MET A 287 26.35 44.07 -22.88
N GLU A 288 27.19 43.47 -22.04
CA GLU A 288 28.64 43.69 -22.01
C GLU A 288 29.45 42.59 -22.71
N GLY A 289 28.87 41.39 -22.88
CA GLY A 289 29.56 40.19 -23.35
C GLY A 289 29.56 39.99 -24.86
N ASN A 290 30.63 39.37 -25.37
CA ASN A 290 30.68 38.88 -26.74
C ASN A 290 29.98 37.52 -26.84
N ILE A 291 29.19 37.33 -27.89
CA ILE A 291 28.55 36.03 -28.19
C ILE A 291 29.62 35.06 -28.73
N PRO A 292 29.76 33.84 -28.18
CA PRO A 292 30.54 32.78 -28.78
C PRO A 292 30.12 32.56 -30.24
N VAL A 293 31.09 32.40 -31.14
CA VAL A 293 30.81 32.24 -32.57
C VAL A 293 30.58 30.75 -32.86
N SER A 294 29.36 30.37 -33.25
CA SER A 294 29.08 29.06 -33.84
C SER A 294 29.73 28.90 -35.22
N SER A 295 29.86 27.67 -35.72
CA SER A 295 30.47 27.35 -37.02
C SER A 295 29.84 28.08 -38.20
N LYS A 296 28.54 28.42 -38.14
CA LYS A 296 27.85 29.23 -39.16
C LYS A 296 27.58 30.68 -38.73
N GLY A 297 28.01 31.10 -37.54
CA GLY A 297 27.77 32.45 -37.03
C GLY A 297 26.30 32.75 -36.73
N ASP A 298 25.51 31.72 -36.43
CA ASP A 298 24.08 31.75 -36.14
C ASP A 298 23.78 31.61 -34.63
N SER A 299 24.66 32.15 -33.79
CA SER A 299 24.48 32.17 -32.34
C SER A 299 23.60 33.35 -31.91
N GLU A 300 22.63 33.09 -31.04
CA GLU A 300 21.68 34.09 -30.54
C GLU A 300 21.53 34.03 -29.02
N TRP A 301 21.24 35.19 -28.41
CA TRP A 301 20.80 35.27 -27.02
C TRP A 301 19.33 34.88 -26.92
N MET A 302 18.99 34.00 -25.99
CA MET A 302 17.63 33.54 -25.72
C MET A 302 17.35 33.63 -24.22
N LEU A 303 16.11 33.94 -23.84
CA LEU A 303 15.71 33.86 -22.43
C LEU A 303 15.75 32.41 -21.96
N VAL A 304 16.14 32.17 -20.70
CA VAL A 304 16.13 30.80 -20.14
C VAL A 304 14.72 30.20 -20.22
N GLU A 305 13.70 31.00 -19.97
CA GLU A 305 12.29 30.59 -20.04
C GLU A 305 11.88 30.22 -21.47
N GLU A 306 12.31 31.01 -22.47
CA GLU A 306 12.07 30.71 -23.89
C GLU A 306 12.83 29.44 -24.33
N ALA A 307 14.06 29.24 -23.85
CA ALA A 307 14.84 28.05 -24.14
C ALA A 307 14.21 26.78 -23.54
N LEU A 308 13.67 26.88 -22.33
CA LEU A 308 12.92 25.80 -21.68
C LEU A 308 11.63 25.48 -22.44
N ASP A 309 10.86 26.51 -22.82
CA ASP A 309 9.62 26.35 -23.59
C ASP A 309 9.89 25.74 -24.97
N LEU A 310 10.95 26.19 -25.64
CA LEU A 310 11.38 25.63 -26.91
C LEU A 310 11.81 24.17 -26.78
N THR A 311 12.62 23.84 -25.77
CA THR A 311 13.05 22.45 -25.52
C THR A 311 11.83 21.56 -25.24
N ARG A 312 10.86 22.06 -24.48
CA ARG A 312 9.60 21.37 -24.18
C ARG A 312 8.76 21.14 -25.43
N LYS A 313 8.48 22.18 -26.22
CA LYS A 313 7.72 22.09 -27.48
C LYS A 313 8.33 21.11 -28.48
N LEU A 314 9.65 20.92 -28.41
CA LEU A 314 10.36 20.01 -29.29
C LEU A 314 10.36 18.58 -28.76
N GLN A 315 10.41 18.39 -27.45
CA GLN A 315 10.08 17.10 -26.85
C GLN A 315 8.63 16.69 -27.18
N GLU A 316 7.70 17.65 -27.20
CA GLU A 316 6.31 17.44 -27.65
C GLU A 316 6.21 17.12 -29.16
N SER A 317 7.23 17.48 -29.96
CA SER A 317 7.31 17.16 -31.40
C SER A 317 7.96 15.80 -31.70
N VAL A 318 8.61 15.17 -30.73
CA VAL A 318 9.07 13.79 -30.87
C VAL A 318 7.84 12.89 -30.84
N SER A 319 7.67 12.07 -31.88
CA SER A 319 6.59 11.08 -31.91
C SER A 319 6.56 10.32 -30.58
N PRO A 320 5.42 10.26 -29.87
CA PRO A 320 5.29 9.50 -28.62
C PRO A 320 5.84 8.07 -28.74
N VAL A 321 5.72 7.47 -29.93
CA VAL A 321 6.29 6.16 -30.27
C VAL A 321 7.82 6.16 -30.18
N ALA A 322 8.50 7.16 -30.76
CA ALA A 322 9.97 7.22 -30.72
C ALA A 322 10.50 7.47 -29.30
N ALA A 323 9.80 8.27 -28.50
CA ALA A 323 10.13 8.48 -27.09
C ALA A 323 9.94 7.19 -26.26
N PHE A 324 8.88 6.43 -26.55
CA PHE A 324 8.62 5.13 -25.95
C PHE A 324 9.70 4.10 -26.35
N GLU A 325 10.02 3.98 -27.64
CA GLU A 325 11.07 3.08 -28.14
C GLU A 325 12.41 3.37 -27.48
N ALA A 326 12.79 4.65 -27.35
CA ALA A 326 14.02 5.05 -26.67
C ALA A 326 14.02 4.68 -25.18
N LYS A 327 12.87 4.82 -24.51
CA LYS A 327 12.69 4.43 -23.11
C LYS A 327 12.81 2.91 -22.93
N VAL A 328 12.19 2.12 -23.81
CA VAL A 328 12.30 0.65 -23.80
C VAL A 328 13.73 0.22 -24.10
N ALA A 329 14.39 0.81 -25.10
CA ALA A 329 15.77 0.50 -25.44
C ALA A 329 16.73 0.76 -24.27
N SER A 330 16.60 1.91 -23.61
CA SER A 330 17.40 2.25 -22.42
C SER A 330 17.14 1.28 -21.25
N ALA A 331 15.88 0.91 -21.01
CA ALA A 331 15.54 -0.04 -19.96
C ALA A 331 16.04 -1.45 -20.27
N LEU A 332 16.01 -1.86 -21.53
CA LEU A 332 16.50 -3.16 -21.99
C LEU A 332 18.03 -3.25 -21.87
N GLU A 333 18.75 -2.19 -22.22
CA GLU A 333 20.21 -2.10 -22.02
C GLU A 333 20.56 -2.24 -20.54
N ALA A 334 19.85 -1.53 -19.66
CA ALA A 334 20.04 -1.63 -18.21
C ALA A 334 19.71 -3.04 -17.67
N ALA A 335 18.74 -3.72 -18.28
CA ALA A 335 18.34 -5.10 -17.96
C ALA A 335 19.21 -6.18 -18.62
N SER A 336 20.31 -5.83 -19.31
CA SER A 336 21.19 -6.83 -19.91
C SER A 336 21.69 -7.86 -18.88
N GLY A 337 21.61 -9.15 -19.24
CA GLY A 337 21.98 -10.27 -18.36
C GLY A 337 21.01 -10.54 -17.21
N LEU A 338 19.88 -9.83 -17.14
CA LEU A 338 18.85 -10.02 -16.12
C LEU A 338 18.24 -11.42 -16.23
N LYS A 339 18.20 -12.13 -15.09
CA LYS A 339 17.55 -13.44 -14.97
C LYS A 339 16.14 -13.28 -14.40
N VAL A 340 15.20 -14.00 -15.00
CA VAL A 340 13.78 -14.07 -14.62
C VAL A 340 13.35 -15.52 -14.48
N VAL A 341 12.34 -15.81 -13.66
CA VAL A 341 11.68 -17.12 -13.65
C VAL A 341 10.46 -17.03 -14.57
N PHE A 342 10.38 -17.94 -15.54
CA PHE A 342 9.25 -18.05 -16.44
C PHE A 342 8.19 -19.01 -15.87
N SER A 343 6.91 -18.66 -15.96
CA SER A 343 5.79 -19.54 -15.64
C SER A 343 4.75 -19.42 -16.74
N SER A 344 4.57 -20.47 -17.54
CA SER A 344 3.56 -20.47 -18.58
C SER A 344 2.15 -20.42 -17.98
N MET A 345 1.32 -19.51 -18.50
CA MET A 345 -0.10 -19.38 -18.15
C MET A 345 -1.03 -20.05 -19.17
N LEU A 346 -0.47 -20.60 -20.25
CA LEU A 346 -1.22 -21.26 -21.30
C LEU A 346 -1.99 -22.47 -20.75
N GLN A 347 -3.29 -22.54 -21.03
CA GLN A 347 -4.11 -23.69 -20.66
C GLN A 347 -3.99 -24.82 -21.69
N ASP A 348 -3.85 -24.47 -22.98
CA ASP A 348 -3.68 -25.44 -24.06
C ASP A 348 -2.34 -26.19 -23.96
N ARG A 349 -2.42 -27.52 -23.93
CA ARG A 349 -1.30 -28.47 -23.85
C ARG A 349 -0.95 -29.09 -25.21
N SER A 350 -1.37 -28.47 -26.31
CA SER A 350 -1.04 -28.91 -27.67
C SER A 350 0.48 -29.04 -27.89
N GLU A 351 0.88 -29.83 -28.89
CA GLU A 351 2.30 -29.98 -29.27
C GLU A 351 2.95 -28.63 -29.61
N HIS A 352 2.17 -27.68 -30.12
CA HIS A 352 2.62 -26.32 -30.40
C HIS A 352 3.09 -25.59 -29.13
N ASN A 353 2.39 -25.80 -28.00
CA ASN A 353 2.69 -25.16 -26.72
C ASN A 353 3.61 -25.99 -25.80
N ALA A 354 4.04 -27.17 -26.24
CA ALA A 354 4.89 -28.06 -25.44
C ALA A 354 6.19 -27.39 -24.98
N VAL A 355 6.72 -26.45 -25.79
CA VAL A 355 7.92 -25.68 -25.45
C VAL A 355 7.68 -24.79 -24.22
N TYR A 356 6.57 -24.06 -24.15
CA TYR A 356 6.24 -23.22 -23.01
C TYR A 356 6.07 -24.03 -21.72
N HIS A 357 5.37 -25.16 -21.82
CA HIS A 357 5.15 -26.05 -20.68
C HIS A 357 6.42 -26.72 -20.18
N GLY A 358 7.30 -27.14 -21.09
CA GLY A 358 8.59 -27.73 -20.75
C GLY A 358 9.52 -26.77 -20.00
N HIS A 359 9.34 -25.46 -20.19
CA HIS A 359 10.18 -24.42 -19.59
C HIS A 359 9.53 -23.68 -18.42
N SER A 360 8.28 -24.00 -18.07
CA SER A 360 7.61 -23.40 -16.92
C SER A 360 8.34 -23.73 -15.61
N GLY A 361 8.54 -22.72 -14.77
CA GLY A 361 9.34 -22.74 -13.55
C GLY A 361 10.85 -22.60 -13.76
N GLN A 362 11.35 -22.51 -14.99
CA GLN A 362 12.78 -22.37 -15.27
C GLN A 362 13.24 -20.92 -15.27
N THR A 363 14.56 -20.73 -15.06
CA THR A 363 15.19 -19.41 -15.19
C THR A 363 15.55 -19.12 -16.65
N ALA A 364 15.24 -17.92 -17.10
CA ALA A 364 15.59 -17.42 -18.42
C ALA A 364 16.29 -16.05 -18.33
N GLU A 365 16.93 -15.63 -19.42
CA GLU A 365 17.52 -14.31 -19.58
C GLU A 365 16.67 -13.47 -20.52
N ILE A 366 16.45 -12.19 -20.20
CA ILE A 366 15.78 -11.27 -21.12
C ILE A 366 16.74 -10.91 -22.26
N VAL A 367 16.29 -11.14 -23.50
CA VAL A 367 17.08 -10.92 -24.72
C VAL A 367 16.65 -9.64 -25.43
N SER A 368 15.35 -9.45 -25.59
CA SER A 368 14.78 -8.30 -26.30
C SER A 368 13.35 -8.01 -25.85
N ALA A 369 12.81 -6.88 -26.29
CA ALA A 369 11.39 -6.55 -26.17
C ALA A 369 10.78 -6.49 -27.58
N GLY A 370 9.64 -7.15 -27.78
CA GLY A 370 8.85 -7.04 -29.00
C GLY A 370 7.91 -5.85 -28.85
N ILE A 371 8.14 -4.78 -29.62
CA ILE A 371 7.33 -3.55 -29.60
C ILE A 371 6.97 -3.03 -31.01
N ASP A 372 7.52 -3.63 -32.07
CA ASP A 372 7.29 -3.21 -33.47
C ASP A 372 6.58 -4.32 -34.25
N PRO A 373 5.27 -4.16 -34.54
CA PRO A 373 4.51 -5.16 -35.28
C PRO A 373 4.97 -5.33 -36.74
N GLU A 374 5.59 -4.31 -37.36
CA GLU A 374 6.07 -4.41 -38.76
C GLU A 374 7.36 -5.26 -38.88
N LYS A 375 8.12 -5.39 -37.79
CA LYS A 375 9.37 -6.17 -37.76
C LYS A 375 9.18 -7.63 -37.36
N GLU A 376 7.99 -8.02 -36.91
CA GLU A 376 7.70 -9.30 -36.28
C GLU A 376 6.61 -10.04 -37.09
N THR A 377 7.03 -10.97 -37.97
CA THR A 377 6.21 -11.43 -39.11
C THR A 377 5.14 -12.50 -38.85
N ASP A 378 4.92 -12.94 -37.61
CA ASP A 378 4.09 -14.12 -37.32
C ASP A 378 3.25 -14.01 -36.02
N TRP A 379 2.88 -12.80 -35.59
CA TRP A 379 2.28 -12.58 -34.27
C TRP A 379 0.80 -12.18 -34.31
N ASP A 380 0.09 -12.62 -33.28
CA ASP A 380 -1.23 -12.16 -32.90
C ASP A 380 -1.13 -10.72 -32.39
N GLU A 381 -1.85 -9.80 -33.02
CA GLU A 381 -1.88 -8.36 -32.68
C GLU A 381 -2.30 -8.13 -31.22
N GLU A 382 -2.99 -9.10 -30.62
CA GLU A 382 -3.43 -9.09 -29.22
C GLU A 382 -2.29 -9.27 -28.20
N ALA A 383 -1.11 -9.71 -28.64
CA ALA A 383 -0.04 -10.18 -27.74
C ALA A 383 1.10 -9.17 -27.47
N LEU A 384 1.07 -7.98 -28.07
CA LEU A 384 2.10 -6.97 -27.86
C LEU A 384 1.73 -5.98 -26.74
N PRO A 385 2.71 -5.44 -25.99
CA PRO A 385 4.13 -5.74 -26.04
C PRO A 385 4.51 -6.95 -25.17
N PHE A 386 5.58 -7.65 -25.57
CA PHE A 386 6.10 -8.83 -24.86
C PHE A 386 7.62 -8.79 -24.68
N LEU A 387 8.13 -9.67 -23.83
CA LEU A 387 9.56 -9.85 -23.61
C LEU A 387 10.02 -11.17 -24.25
N LYS A 388 11.11 -11.12 -25.02
CA LYS A 388 11.77 -12.33 -25.51
C LYS A 388 12.77 -12.80 -24.48
N ILE A 389 12.61 -14.04 -24.04
CA ILE A 389 13.47 -14.65 -23.02
C ILE A 389 14.20 -15.87 -23.59
N ARG A 390 15.40 -16.16 -23.09
CA ARG A 390 16.23 -17.30 -23.50
C ARG A 390 16.57 -18.19 -22.31
N PHE A 391 16.27 -19.47 -22.43
CA PHE A 391 16.61 -20.49 -21.43
C PHE A 391 18.07 -20.96 -21.57
N ALA A 392 18.54 -21.71 -20.58
CA ALA A 392 19.91 -22.21 -20.53
C ALA A 392 20.26 -23.19 -21.67
N ASP A 393 19.26 -23.87 -22.24
CA ASP A 393 19.42 -24.77 -23.39
C ASP A 393 19.43 -24.04 -24.74
N GLY A 394 19.29 -22.72 -24.74
CA GLY A 394 19.29 -21.86 -25.93
C GLY A 394 17.92 -21.67 -26.56
N VAL A 395 16.86 -22.28 -26.02
CA VAL A 395 15.49 -22.04 -26.49
C VAL A 395 15.07 -20.62 -26.16
N GLU A 396 14.51 -19.92 -27.14
CA GLU A 396 13.91 -18.60 -26.96
C GLU A 396 12.39 -18.71 -27.04
N VAL A 397 11.71 -18.04 -26.11
CA VAL A 397 10.26 -17.92 -26.13
C VAL A 397 9.87 -16.45 -25.92
N THR A 398 8.68 -16.13 -26.39
CA THR A 398 8.02 -14.85 -26.12
C THR A 398 7.16 -15.02 -24.88
N ALA A 399 7.34 -14.17 -23.88
CA ALA A 399 6.59 -14.25 -22.63
C ALA A 399 5.91 -12.92 -22.35
N PHE A 400 4.69 -13.01 -21.83
CA PHE A 400 4.01 -11.84 -21.28
C PHE A 400 4.68 -11.44 -19.96
N GLY A 401 4.57 -10.16 -19.62
CA GLY A 401 5.17 -9.66 -18.39
C GLY A 401 4.64 -10.40 -17.14
N GLU A 402 3.38 -10.83 -17.14
CA GLU A 402 2.74 -11.61 -16.06
C GLU A 402 3.25 -13.06 -15.94
N GLU A 403 3.89 -13.59 -16.98
CA GLU A 403 4.53 -14.90 -16.97
C GLU A 403 5.97 -14.86 -16.43
N LEU A 404 6.46 -13.65 -16.09
CA LEU A 404 7.85 -13.41 -15.70
C LEU A 404 7.95 -12.89 -14.27
N PHE A 405 8.80 -13.54 -13.48
CA PHE A 405 8.99 -13.20 -12.07
C PHE A 405 10.45 -12.89 -11.78
N SER A 406 10.71 -11.72 -11.17
CA SER A 406 12.02 -11.35 -10.65
C SER A 406 11.90 -10.38 -9.49
N HIS A 407 12.87 -10.43 -8.57
CA HIS A 407 12.99 -9.47 -7.47
C HIS A 407 14.00 -8.35 -7.80
N ASP A 408 14.62 -8.38 -8.97
CA ASP A 408 15.60 -7.37 -9.39
C ASP A 408 14.87 -6.09 -9.82
N ALA A 409 15.27 -4.94 -9.26
CA ALA A 409 14.67 -3.64 -9.56
C ALA A 409 14.69 -3.31 -11.07
N ARG A 410 15.71 -3.79 -11.80
CA ARG A 410 15.84 -3.59 -13.25
C ARG A 410 14.71 -4.26 -14.02
N PHE A 411 14.18 -5.38 -13.52
CA PHE A 411 13.02 -6.04 -14.09
C PHE A 411 11.79 -5.13 -14.04
N PHE A 412 11.50 -4.53 -12.88
CA PHE A 412 10.36 -3.61 -12.74
C PHE A 412 10.49 -2.36 -13.60
N THR A 413 11.71 -1.81 -13.74
CA THR A 413 11.96 -0.69 -14.66
C THR A 413 11.69 -1.09 -16.12
N LEU A 414 12.17 -2.25 -16.56
CA LEU A 414 11.91 -2.75 -17.91
C LEU A 414 10.43 -3.05 -18.13
N TYR A 415 9.80 -3.79 -17.22
CA TYR A 415 8.39 -4.15 -17.25
C TYR A 415 7.51 -2.89 -17.36
N SER A 416 7.79 -1.88 -16.52
CA SER A 416 7.07 -0.59 -16.57
C SER A 416 7.35 0.20 -17.84
N ALA A 417 8.57 0.12 -18.37
CA ALA A 417 8.93 0.78 -19.64
C ALA A 417 8.15 0.15 -20.80
N VAL A 418 8.07 -1.19 -20.85
CA VAL A 418 7.41 -1.96 -21.91
C VAL A 418 5.89 -1.84 -21.81
N LEU A 419 5.28 -2.12 -20.66
CA LEU A 419 3.82 -2.04 -20.49
C LEU A 419 3.30 -0.60 -20.45
N GLY A 420 4.11 0.35 -19.98
CA GLY A 420 3.74 1.77 -20.01
C GLY A 420 3.49 2.30 -21.42
N GLY A 421 4.07 1.69 -22.46
CA GLY A 421 3.73 2.02 -23.84
C GLY A 421 2.63 1.17 -24.46
N TYR A 422 2.19 0.08 -23.84
CA TYR A 422 0.96 -0.59 -24.28
C TYR A 422 -0.25 0.32 -24.14
N ALA A 423 -0.31 1.06 -23.03
CA ALA A 423 -1.32 2.08 -22.79
C ALA A 423 -1.29 3.16 -23.88
N ALA A 424 -0.11 3.61 -24.29
CA ALA A 424 0.07 4.62 -25.35
C ALA A 424 -0.14 4.06 -26.77
N ALA A 425 0.21 2.80 -27.03
CA ALA A 425 0.03 2.15 -28.33
C ALA A 425 -1.45 1.93 -28.64
N ARG A 426 -2.27 1.60 -27.62
CA ARG A 426 -3.74 1.56 -27.70
C ARG A 426 -4.38 2.89 -28.12
N GLU A 427 -3.68 4.01 -28.01
CA GLU A 427 -4.15 5.34 -28.43
C GLU A 427 -3.81 5.64 -29.90
N SER A 428 -3.04 4.77 -30.58
CA SER A 428 -2.71 4.93 -32.00
C SER A 428 -3.71 4.17 -32.87
N GLU A 429 -4.22 4.80 -33.94
CA GLU A 429 -5.18 4.22 -34.92
C GLU A 429 -4.66 2.95 -35.65
N LYS A 430 -3.46 2.47 -35.32
CA LYS A 430 -2.81 1.31 -35.91
C LYS A 430 -2.77 0.08 -35.00
N PHE A 431 -3.28 0.17 -33.77
CA PHE A 431 -3.12 -0.90 -32.78
C PHE A 431 -4.47 -1.47 -32.36
N VAL A 432 -4.77 -2.68 -32.82
CA VAL A 432 -5.97 -3.42 -32.44
C VAL A 432 -5.62 -4.30 -31.23
N GLY A 433 -5.82 -3.76 -30.03
CA GLY A 433 -5.75 -4.52 -28.78
C GLY A 433 -7.15 -4.90 -28.29
N PRO A 434 -7.33 -6.03 -27.58
CA PRO A 434 -8.65 -6.57 -27.38
C PRO A 434 -9.35 -5.87 -26.20
N TYR A 435 -10.65 -5.66 -26.38
CA TYR A 435 -11.68 -5.23 -25.43
C TYR A 435 -12.04 -3.72 -25.35
N HIS A 436 -12.67 -3.26 -26.44
CA HIS A 436 -13.98 -2.56 -26.50
C HIS A 436 -14.18 -1.06 -26.21
N LEU A 437 -13.15 -0.24 -25.98
CA LEU A 437 -13.39 1.23 -25.90
C LEU A 437 -13.43 1.94 -27.26
N GLU A 438 -12.82 1.36 -28.29
CA GLU A 438 -12.77 1.97 -29.63
C GLU A 438 -14.04 1.71 -30.45
N THR A 439 -14.69 0.55 -30.28
CA THR A 439 -15.86 0.16 -31.09
C THR A 439 -17.21 0.54 -30.49
N GLU A 440 -17.32 0.74 -29.18
CA GLU A 440 -18.62 0.82 -28.49
C GLU A 440 -18.78 2.01 -27.53
N GLY A 441 -17.71 2.75 -27.25
CA GLY A 441 -17.76 3.94 -26.39
C GLY A 441 -18.43 5.13 -27.08
N THR A 442 -19.38 5.78 -26.40
CA THR A 442 -19.95 7.04 -26.90
C THR A 442 -18.91 8.16 -26.81
N GLU A 443 -19.07 9.23 -27.60
CA GLU A 443 -18.19 10.41 -27.50
C GLU A 443 -18.17 11.03 -26.09
N ALA A 444 -19.23 10.82 -25.29
CA ALA A 444 -19.27 11.24 -23.90
C ALA A 444 -18.37 10.39 -22.98
N ASP A 445 -18.27 9.08 -23.23
CA ASP A 445 -17.40 8.17 -22.48
C ASP A 445 -15.93 8.44 -22.79
N LYS A 446 -15.63 8.72 -24.07
CA LYS A 446 -14.31 9.20 -24.51
C LYS A 446 -13.94 10.52 -23.87
N GLN A 447 -14.89 11.47 -23.78
CA GLN A 447 -14.66 12.77 -23.17
C GLN A 447 -14.54 12.70 -21.64
N ALA A 448 -15.32 11.85 -20.97
CA ALA A 448 -15.24 11.62 -19.52
C ALA A 448 -13.90 10.96 -19.14
N TYR A 449 -13.40 10.05 -19.98
CA TYR A 449 -12.09 9.43 -19.84
C TYR A 449 -10.94 10.45 -20.05
N LEU A 450 -11.02 11.31 -21.07
CA LEU A 450 -10.05 12.38 -21.29
C LEU A 450 -9.99 13.37 -20.10
N ASN A 451 -11.14 13.67 -19.50
CA ASN A 451 -11.22 14.51 -18.31
C ASN A 451 -10.57 13.83 -17.08
N ALA A 452 -10.72 12.50 -16.93
CA ALA A 452 -10.06 11.73 -15.88
C ALA A 452 -8.53 11.63 -16.09
N LEU A 453 -8.07 11.71 -17.35
CA LEU A 453 -6.65 11.71 -17.72
C LEU A 453 -5.97 13.06 -17.43
N GLU A 454 -6.68 14.17 -17.64
CA GLU A 454 -6.24 15.52 -17.22
C GLU A 454 -6.09 15.63 -15.69
N GLU A 455 -6.85 14.83 -14.93
CA GLU A 455 -6.75 14.76 -13.46
C GLU A 455 -5.63 13.83 -12.96
N ALA A 456 -5.11 12.91 -13.78
CA ALA A 456 -4.21 11.83 -13.32
C ALA A 456 -2.69 12.09 -13.50
N VAL A 457 -2.25 13.21 -14.08
CA VAL A 457 -0.82 13.49 -14.31
C VAL A 457 -0.18 14.26 -13.15
N THR A 458 0.35 13.54 -12.13
CA THR A 458 1.69 13.58 -11.43
C THR A 458 1.57 13.09 -9.95
N PRO A 459 2.66 12.58 -9.31
CA PRO A 459 3.11 11.19 -9.29
C PRO A 459 2.88 10.46 -7.94
N VAL A 460 3.17 9.16 -7.96
CA VAL A 460 3.30 8.17 -6.86
C VAL A 460 2.13 7.18 -6.80
N ILE A 461 2.23 6.14 -7.63
CA ILE A 461 1.71 4.82 -7.26
C ILE A 461 2.85 4.12 -6.52
N GLN A 462 2.74 4.00 -5.19
CA GLN A 462 3.42 2.92 -4.48
C GLN A 462 2.66 1.64 -4.82
N CYS A 463 3.28 0.80 -5.64
CA CYS A 463 2.82 -0.56 -5.83
C CYS A 463 3.10 -1.32 -4.53
N PHE A 464 2.06 -1.58 -3.72
CA PHE A 464 2.18 -2.57 -2.66
C PHE A 464 2.23 -3.95 -3.32
N GLN A 465 3.42 -4.51 -3.35
CA GLN A 465 3.60 -5.93 -3.60
C GLN A 465 2.89 -6.67 -2.45
N ALA A 466 1.75 -7.30 -2.74
CA ALA A 466 1.19 -8.26 -1.80
C ALA A 466 2.29 -9.30 -1.52
N SER A 467 2.59 -9.52 -0.24
CA SER A 467 3.54 -10.54 0.19
C SER A 467 2.94 -11.94 0.04
N TRP A 468 2.63 -12.33 -1.19
CA TRP A 468 2.43 -13.72 -1.56
C TRP A 468 3.75 -14.31 -2.05
N THR A 469 4.61 -14.67 -1.12
CA THR A 469 5.59 -15.73 -1.42
C THR A 469 4.85 -17.07 -1.40
N PRO A 470 4.96 -17.93 -2.42
CA PRO A 470 4.39 -19.28 -2.44
C PRO A 470 4.95 -20.26 -1.38
N GLN A 471 5.61 -19.77 -0.32
CA GLN A 471 6.24 -20.61 0.69
C GLN A 471 5.23 -21.43 1.49
N GLU A 472 3.98 -20.97 1.64
CA GLU A 472 2.93 -21.75 2.32
C GLU A 472 2.32 -22.85 1.42
N PHE A 473 2.66 -22.90 0.12
CA PHE A 473 2.42 -24.05 -0.77
C PHE A 473 3.63 -25.00 -0.85
N ARG A 474 4.74 -24.72 -0.14
CA ARG A 474 5.84 -25.67 0.03
C ARG A 474 5.59 -26.56 1.25
N VAL A 475 4.48 -27.29 1.24
CA VAL A 475 4.41 -28.54 2.01
C VAL A 475 5.05 -29.62 1.15
N GLY A 476 6.27 -30.01 1.53
CA GLY A 476 6.95 -31.27 1.19
C GLY A 476 6.80 -31.82 -0.24
N ASN A 477 7.93 -31.95 -0.93
CA ASN A 477 8.11 -32.65 -2.22
C ASN A 477 7.65 -34.14 -2.28
N VAL A 478 6.72 -34.59 -1.43
CA VAL A 478 6.27 -35.99 -1.31
C VAL A 478 4.75 -36.16 -1.49
N LEU A 479 3.92 -35.11 -1.42
CA LEU A 479 2.45 -35.26 -1.50
C LEU A 479 1.86 -34.50 -2.69
N LYS A 480 1.99 -35.09 -3.89
CA LYS A 480 1.40 -34.55 -5.13
C LYS A 480 0.02 -35.11 -5.47
N LEU A 481 -0.53 -36.03 -4.68
CA LEU A 481 -1.83 -36.64 -4.96
C LEU A 481 -2.87 -36.20 -3.92
N PRO A 482 -4.06 -35.74 -4.34
CA PRO A 482 -5.25 -35.71 -3.51
C PRO A 482 -5.41 -37.03 -2.75
N VAL A 483 -5.86 -36.98 -1.49
CA VAL A 483 -6.03 -38.19 -0.66
C VAL A 483 -6.90 -39.26 -1.34
N ASN A 484 -7.87 -38.82 -2.14
CA ASN A 484 -8.73 -39.71 -2.93
C ASN A 484 -7.92 -40.43 -4.02
N ASP A 485 -7.04 -39.75 -4.74
CA ASP A 485 -6.22 -40.36 -5.79
C ASP A 485 -5.21 -41.35 -5.21
N LEU A 486 -4.65 -41.04 -4.04
CA LEU A 486 -3.77 -41.96 -3.32
C LEU A 486 -4.54 -43.19 -2.82
N LEU A 487 -5.76 -42.98 -2.28
CA LEU A 487 -6.66 -44.07 -1.90
C LEU A 487 -7.01 -44.96 -3.09
N TYR A 488 -7.39 -44.38 -4.23
CA TYR A 488 -7.71 -45.13 -5.45
C TYR A 488 -6.50 -45.91 -5.97
N SER A 489 -5.29 -45.32 -5.92
CA SER A 489 -4.08 -46.00 -6.35
C SER A 489 -3.76 -47.22 -5.48
N VAL A 490 -3.87 -47.09 -4.15
CA VAL A 490 -3.66 -48.20 -3.20
C VAL A 490 -4.76 -49.26 -3.36
N ALA A 491 -6.02 -48.85 -3.54
CA ALA A 491 -7.15 -49.73 -3.73
C ALA A 491 -7.05 -50.54 -5.04
N ASP A 492 -6.70 -49.91 -6.16
CA ASP A 492 -6.49 -50.58 -7.45
C ASP A 492 -5.38 -51.65 -7.37
N LEU A 493 -4.32 -51.38 -6.60
CA LEU A 493 -3.24 -52.35 -6.37
C LEU A 493 -3.71 -53.52 -5.49
N LEU A 494 -4.50 -53.23 -4.46
CA LEU A 494 -5.12 -54.23 -3.60
C LEU A 494 -6.10 -55.11 -4.38
N GLU A 495 -6.93 -54.53 -5.24
CA GLU A 495 -7.89 -55.21 -6.11
C GLU A 495 -7.18 -56.15 -7.10
N LYS A 496 -6.14 -55.68 -7.79
CA LYS A 496 -5.34 -56.55 -8.70
C LYS A 496 -4.69 -57.72 -7.98
N ARG A 497 -4.29 -57.54 -6.72
CA ARG A 497 -3.77 -58.63 -5.88
C ARG A 497 -4.86 -59.60 -5.47
N TRP A 498 -6.04 -59.08 -5.14
CA TRP A 498 -7.24 -59.85 -4.82
C TRP A 498 -7.69 -60.74 -5.97
N GLU A 499 -7.82 -60.20 -7.18
CA GLU A 499 -8.20 -60.96 -8.39
C GLU A 499 -7.25 -62.16 -8.63
N LYS A 500 -5.96 -61.98 -8.33
CA LYS A 500 -4.94 -63.03 -8.49
C LYS A 500 -4.97 -64.11 -7.40
N ALA A 501 -5.56 -63.82 -6.24
CA ALA A 501 -5.55 -64.69 -5.07
C ALA A 501 -6.73 -65.68 -5.04
N GLY A 502 -7.83 -65.36 -5.71
CA GLY A 502 -8.96 -66.27 -5.93
C GLY A 502 -9.94 -66.44 -4.76
N SER A 503 -9.75 -65.74 -3.62
CA SER A 503 -10.78 -65.64 -2.57
C SER A 503 -10.51 -64.43 -1.66
N PRO A 504 -11.46 -63.49 -1.49
CA PRO A 504 -11.31 -62.39 -0.55
C PRO A 504 -11.37 -62.85 0.90
N GLY A 505 -10.53 -62.25 1.75
CA GLY A 505 -10.87 -62.09 3.16
C GLY A 505 -11.86 -60.93 3.31
N CYS A 506 -12.82 -61.04 4.24
CA CYS A 506 -13.89 -60.05 4.42
C CYS A 506 -13.39 -58.59 4.58
N ALA A 507 -12.17 -58.38 5.07
CA ALA A 507 -11.58 -57.05 5.22
C ALA A 507 -11.30 -56.34 3.89
N VAL A 508 -10.90 -57.08 2.84
CA VAL A 508 -10.63 -56.51 1.52
C VAL A 508 -11.92 -56.05 0.84
N GLU A 509 -12.99 -56.84 0.96
CA GLU A 509 -14.31 -56.48 0.41
C GLU A 509 -14.88 -55.23 1.07
N LEU A 510 -14.71 -55.09 2.39
CA LEU A 510 -15.15 -53.89 3.13
C LEU A 510 -14.40 -52.64 2.66
N VAL A 511 -13.06 -52.70 2.56
CA VAL A 511 -12.26 -51.56 2.09
C VAL A 511 -12.60 -51.19 0.64
N LEU A 512 -12.74 -52.17 -0.27
CA LEU A 512 -13.10 -51.89 -1.65
C LEU A 512 -14.52 -51.33 -1.78
N GLY A 513 -15.47 -51.79 -0.94
CA GLY A 513 -16.81 -51.22 -0.86
C GLY A 513 -16.81 -49.75 -0.40
N ASP A 514 -16.00 -49.43 0.61
CA ASP A 514 -15.82 -48.06 1.10
C ASP A 514 -15.16 -47.17 0.04
N VAL A 515 -14.17 -47.67 -0.69
CA VAL A 515 -13.53 -46.94 -1.80
C VAL A 515 -14.53 -46.63 -2.90
N GLU A 516 -15.39 -47.59 -3.27
CA GLU A 516 -16.41 -47.39 -4.30
C GLU A 516 -17.49 -46.38 -3.85
N ASN A 517 -17.83 -46.36 -2.56
CA ASN A 517 -18.69 -45.32 -1.99
C ASN A 517 -18.04 -43.93 -2.13
N VAL A 518 -16.76 -43.79 -1.79
CA VAL A 518 -16.02 -42.52 -1.96
C VAL A 518 -15.97 -42.12 -3.45
N ARG A 519 -15.76 -43.08 -4.36
CA ARG A 519 -15.72 -42.85 -5.81
C ARG A 519 -17.04 -42.30 -6.37
N ARG A 520 -18.16 -42.65 -5.74
CA ARG A 520 -19.52 -42.19 -6.10
C ARG A 520 -19.94 -40.92 -5.35
N GLY A 521 -19.08 -40.36 -4.50
CA GLY A 521 -19.42 -39.22 -3.64
C GLY A 521 -20.39 -39.58 -2.50
N ASN A 522 -20.56 -40.87 -2.20
CA ASN A 522 -21.40 -41.31 -1.08
C ASN A 522 -20.67 -41.11 0.25
N LYS A 523 -21.44 -40.89 1.32
CA LYS A 523 -20.89 -40.94 2.68
C LYS A 523 -20.44 -42.37 3.00
N LEU A 524 -19.30 -42.47 3.70
CA LEU A 524 -18.83 -43.71 4.30
C LEU A 524 -19.75 -44.10 5.46
N ASP A 525 -19.91 -45.40 5.70
CA ASP A 525 -20.73 -45.88 6.82
C ASP A 525 -20.02 -45.65 8.17
N GLY A 526 -20.79 -45.17 9.16
CA GLY A 526 -20.31 -44.91 10.52
C GLY A 526 -19.35 -43.71 10.63
N ASP A 527 -18.43 -43.77 11.59
CA ASP A 527 -17.42 -42.72 11.86
C ASP A 527 -16.18 -42.82 10.95
N ARG A 528 -16.27 -43.55 9.83
CA ARG A 528 -15.14 -43.77 8.92
C ARG A 528 -14.84 -42.51 8.12
N SER A 529 -13.54 -42.20 8.00
CA SER A 529 -13.01 -41.16 7.13
C SER A 529 -12.21 -41.76 5.98
N VAL A 530 -12.07 -41.04 4.86
CA VAL A 530 -11.20 -41.43 3.73
C VAL A 530 -9.79 -41.79 4.20
N ARG A 531 -9.27 -41.06 5.20
CA ARG A 531 -7.99 -41.34 5.84
C ARG A 531 -7.96 -42.72 6.51
N SER A 532 -8.99 -43.07 7.27
CA SER A 532 -9.09 -44.39 7.92
C SER A 532 -9.20 -45.54 6.91
N VAL A 533 -9.84 -45.30 5.76
CA VAL A 533 -9.92 -46.27 4.67
C VAL A 533 -8.56 -46.43 3.99
N LEU A 534 -7.82 -45.34 3.78
CA LEU A 534 -6.46 -45.37 3.24
C LEU A 534 -5.49 -46.11 4.16
N ASP A 535 -5.58 -45.90 5.47
CA ASP A 535 -4.75 -46.60 6.47
C ASP A 535 -5.04 -48.11 6.48
N GLU A 536 -6.30 -48.50 6.44
CA GLU A 536 -6.69 -49.91 6.36
C GLU A 536 -6.27 -50.56 5.02
N ALA A 537 -6.49 -49.87 3.90
CA ALA A 537 -6.07 -50.34 2.57
C ALA A 537 -4.55 -50.54 2.48
N SER A 538 -3.78 -49.59 3.03
CA SER A 538 -2.32 -49.66 3.08
C SER A 538 -1.85 -50.81 3.96
N SER A 539 -2.47 -50.98 5.14
CA SER A 539 -2.17 -52.09 6.06
C SER A 539 -2.44 -53.46 5.43
N LEU A 540 -3.55 -53.61 4.70
CA LEU A 540 -3.88 -54.84 3.99
C LEU A 540 -2.88 -55.14 2.86
N LEU A 541 -2.50 -54.12 2.08
CA LEU A 541 -1.51 -54.27 1.02
C LEU A 541 -0.12 -54.64 1.58
N GLU A 542 0.27 -54.06 2.72
CA GLU A 542 1.51 -54.38 3.43
C GLU A 542 1.52 -55.80 3.99
N ALA A 543 0.45 -56.21 4.66
CA ALA A 543 0.31 -57.58 5.18
C ALA A 543 0.41 -58.61 4.05
N TRP A 544 -0.15 -58.29 2.88
CA TRP A 544 -0.06 -59.13 1.70
C TRP A 544 1.36 -59.26 1.16
N ILE A 545 2.11 -58.15 1.10
CA ILE A 545 3.52 -58.14 0.68
C ILE A 545 4.38 -58.95 1.67
N ALA A 546 4.10 -58.83 2.97
CA ALA A 546 4.83 -59.53 4.02
C ALA A 546 4.66 -61.06 3.98
N ASP A 547 3.54 -61.58 3.46
CA ASP A 547 3.25 -63.02 3.31
C ASP A 547 4.04 -63.70 2.15
N GLY A 548 5.23 -63.21 1.86
CA GLY A 548 6.23 -63.91 1.05
C GLY A 548 6.27 -63.57 -0.44
N LYS A 549 5.65 -62.47 -0.89
CA LYS A 549 5.73 -62.01 -2.29
C LYS A 549 6.41 -60.65 -2.37
N SER A 550 7.53 -60.57 -3.09
CA SER A 550 8.23 -59.30 -3.32
C SER A 550 7.28 -58.23 -3.86
N ALA A 551 7.30 -57.05 -3.24
CA ALA A 551 6.59 -55.88 -3.73
C ALA A 551 7.12 -55.47 -5.11
N SER A 552 6.21 -55.11 -6.01
CA SER A 552 6.57 -54.37 -7.21
C SER A 552 7.00 -52.95 -6.87
N MET A 553 7.71 -52.31 -7.80
CA MET A 553 8.15 -50.92 -7.66
C MET A 553 6.95 -49.97 -7.48
N LYS A 554 5.81 -50.25 -8.14
CA LYS A 554 4.57 -49.48 -8.01
C LYS A 554 3.94 -49.62 -6.62
N GLU A 555 3.89 -50.83 -6.08
CA GLU A 555 3.36 -51.09 -4.73
C GLU A 555 4.22 -50.43 -3.65
N SER A 556 5.55 -50.50 -3.80
CA SER A 556 6.46 -49.85 -2.86
C SER A 556 6.31 -48.33 -2.88
N ALA A 557 6.22 -47.72 -4.07
CA ALA A 557 6.03 -46.29 -4.22
C ALA A 557 4.67 -45.81 -3.68
N ALA A 558 3.58 -46.54 -3.94
CA ALA A 558 2.25 -46.19 -3.45
C ALA A 558 2.18 -46.27 -1.91
N LEU A 559 2.77 -47.31 -1.30
CA LEU A 559 2.84 -47.45 0.16
C LEU A 559 3.73 -46.38 0.81
N GLU A 560 4.84 -46.02 0.19
CA GLU A 560 5.71 -44.94 0.69
C GLU A 560 4.97 -43.59 0.69
N GLN A 561 4.22 -43.29 -0.38
CA GLN A 561 3.37 -42.11 -0.46
C GLN A 561 2.24 -42.14 0.58
N ALA A 562 1.57 -43.28 0.75
CA ALA A 562 0.52 -43.45 1.76
C ALA A 562 1.05 -43.24 3.19
N ARG A 563 2.22 -43.79 3.52
CA ARG A 563 2.88 -43.60 4.82
C ARG A 563 3.29 -42.15 5.05
N ALA A 564 3.87 -41.50 4.04
CA ALA A 564 4.23 -40.08 4.13
C ALA A 564 2.99 -39.21 4.41
N TYR A 565 1.87 -39.49 3.73
CA TYR A 565 0.60 -38.82 3.95
C TYR A 565 0.06 -39.05 5.37
N LEU A 566 -0.01 -40.31 5.80
CA LEU A 566 -0.55 -40.69 7.11
C LEU A 566 0.31 -40.14 8.26
N SER A 567 1.63 -40.07 8.10
CA SER A 567 2.58 -39.51 9.07
C SER A 567 2.50 -37.99 9.16
N ALA A 568 2.50 -37.29 8.03
CA ALA A 568 2.41 -35.82 8.00
C ALA A 568 1.12 -35.33 8.67
N ALA A 569 0.03 -36.10 8.51
CA ALA A 569 -1.25 -35.78 9.11
C ALA A 569 -1.35 -36.18 10.61
N VAL A 570 -0.36 -36.85 11.20
CA VAL A 570 -0.23 -37.04 12.67
C VAL A 570 0.58 -35.90 13.30
N GLU A 571 1.58 -35.35 12.60
CA GLU A 571 2.33 -34.18 13.09
C GLU A 571 1.46 -32.91 13.12
N GLN A 572 0.49 -32.79 12.22
CA GLN A 572 -0.49 -31.69 12.24
C GLN A 572 -1.57 -31.82 13.32
N THR A 573 -1.74 -32.98 13.97
CA THR A 573 -2.68 -33.16 15.09
C THR A 573 -2.01 -33.03 16.46
N GLY A 574 -0.74 -32.61 16.51
CA GLY A 574 -0.15 -32.06 17.72
C GLY A 574 -0.97 -30.85 18.17
N LYS A 575 -1.87 -31.07 19.13
CA LYS A 575 -2.84 -30.09 19.67
C LYS A 575 -2.24 -28.70 19.83
N LEU A 576 -2.44 -27.85 18.82
CA LEU A 576 -2.52 -26.40 19.03
C LEU A 576 -3.76 -26.14 19.90
N PRO A 577 -3.69 -25.23 20.89
CA PRO A 577 -4.79 -24.97 21.79
C PRO A 577 -6.04 -24.57 21.01
N GLU A 578 -7.14 -25.30 21.26
CA GLU A 578 -8.46 -25.01 20.67
C GLU A 578 -8.84 -23.56 21.00
N GLY A 579 -8.85 -22.69 19.99
CA GLY A 579 -9.29 -21.30 20.11
C GLY A 579 -8.38 -20.24 19.50
N GLU A 580 -7.16 -20.57 19.07
CA GLU A 580 -6.30 -19.55 18.44
C GLU A 580 -6.78 -19.19 17.02
N PRO A 581 -6.87 -17.88 16.69
CA PRO A 581 -7.21 -17.42 15.35
C PRO A 581 -6.10 -17.81 14.36
N THR A 582 -6.50 -18.35 13.20
CA THR A 582 -5.57 -18.64 12.11
C THR A 582 -5.27 -17.37 11.31
N LYS A 583 -4.28 -17.44 10.42
CA LYS A 583 -4.05 -16.40 9.40
C LYS A 583 -5.16 -16.33 8.34
N VAL A 584 -6.08 -17.31 8.30
CA VAL A 584 -7.18 -17.35 7.35
C VAL A 584 -8.31 -16.46 7.85
N ARG A 585 -8.82 -15.59 6.97
CA ARG A 585 -9.93 -14.68 7.27
C ARG A 585 -11.14 -15.00 6.41
N LYS A 586 -12.33 -14.84 6.98
CA LYS A 586 -13.59 -14.84 6.25
C LYS A 586 -14.01 -13.41 5.99
N THR A 587 -14.02 -13.05 4.72
CA THR A 587 -14.48 -11.74 4.26
C THR A 587 -15.86 -11.89 3.64
N VAL A 588 -16.86 -11.21 4.19
CA VAL A 588 -18.18 -11.09 3.56
C VAL A 588 -18.20 -9.79 2.78
N ILE A 589 -18.48 -9.88 1.49
CA ILE A 589 -18.54 -8.74 0.58
C ILE A 589 -20.00 -8.53 0.18
N GLN A 590 -20.50 -7.31 0.32
CA GLN A 590 -21.78 -6.88 -0.21
C GLN A 590 -21.55 -6.17 -1.54
N PHE A 591 -22.20 -6.69 -2.56
CA PHE A 591 -22.28 -6.07 -3.87
C PHE A 591 -23.67 -5.44 -4.03
N THR A 592 -23.71 -4.11 -4.16
CA THR A 592 -24.97 -3.39 -4.34
C THR A 592 -25.19 -3.14 -5.82
N VAL A 593 -26.36 -3.50 -6.32
CA VAL A 593 -26.73 -3.38 -7.73
C VAL A 593 -28.05 -2.62 -7.82
N LEU A 594 -28.11 -1.64 -8.72
CA LEU A 594 -29.34 -0.95 -9.11
C LEU A 594 -29.92 -1.69 -10.32
N HIS A 595 -31.14 -2.19 -10.17
CA HIS A 595 -31.88 -2.91 -11.20
C HIS A 595 -33.29 -2.32 -11.34
N ASP A 596 -34.08 -2.79 -12.31
CA ASP A 596 -35.48 -2.36 -12.47
C ASP A 596 -36.30 -2.70 -11.20
N ASP A 597 -37.03 -1.73 -10.67
CA ASP A 597 -37.90 -1.84 -9.49
C ASP A 597 -38.92 -2.99 -9.59
N GLY A 598 -39.25 -3.44 -10.81
CA GLY A 598 -40.16 -4.55 -11.07
C GLY A 598 -39.55 -5.95 -10.92
N GLN A 599 -38.24 -6.07 -10.79
CA GLN A 599 -37.53 -7.35 -10.82
C GLN A 599 -37.05 -7.75 -9.42
N ASP A 600 -37.50 -8.90 -8.92
CA ASP A 600 -37.00 -9.47 -7.66
C ASP A 600 -35.74 -10.29 -7.93
N LEU A 601 -34.59 -9.81 -7.45
CA LEU A 601 -33.30 -10.49 -7.60
C LEU A 601 -33.04 -11.56 -6.53
N SER A 602 -33.94 -11.75 -5.54
CA SER A 602 -33.72 -12.70 -4.44
C SER A 602 -33.60 -14.16 -4.89
N SER A 603 -34.11 -14.49 -6.08
CA SER A 603 -33.96 -15.82 -6.71
C SER A 603 -32.89 -15.88 -7.81
N THR A 604 -32.24 -14.76 -8.13
CA THR A 604 -31.26 -14.66 -9.22
C THR A 604 -29.87 -15.01 -8.70
N SER A 605 -29.09 -15.80 -9.45
CA SER A 605 -27.73 -16.16 -9.03
C SER A 605 -26.79 -14.95 -9.08
N LEU A 606 -25.73 -14.96 -8.26
CA LEU A 606 -24.71 -13.91 -8.32
C LEU A 606 -24.02 -13.83 -9.69
N ARG A 607 -23.86 -14.97 -10.39
CA ARG A 607 -23.31 -15.03 -11.75
C ARG A 607 -24.20 -14.27 -12.71
N ASP A 608 -25.51 -14.51 -12.68
CA ASP A 608 -26.46 -13.84 -13.58
C ASP A 608 -26.57 -12.35 -13.26
N ILE A 609 -26.57 -11.98 -11.96
CA ILE A 609 -26.55 -10.56 -11.55
C ILE A 609 -25.28 -9.87 -12.06
N ALA A 610 -24.11 -10.53 -11.96
CA ALA A 610 -22.85 -9.99 -12.45
C ALA A 610 -22.82 -9.90 -13.98
N TYR A 611 -23.37 -10.90 -14.68
CA TYR A 611 -23.54 -10.90 -16.13
C TYR A 611 -24.39 -9.72 -16.60
N GLU A 612 -25.56 -9.51 -15.99
CA GLU A 612 -26.44 -8.37 -16.28
C GLU A 612 -25.78 -7.02 -15.95
N CYS A 613 -24.89 -6.95 -14.96
CA CYS A 613 -24.06 -5.75 -14.73
C CYS A 613 -23.03 -5.54 -15.86
N GLY A 614 -22.43 -6.61 -16.38
CA GLY A 614 -21.46 -6.57 -17.48
C GLY A 614 -22.10 -6.16 -18.81
N GLU A 615 -23.30 -6.65 -19.08
CA GLU A 615 -24.10 -6.29 -20.26
C GLU A 615 -24.79 -4.91 -20.13
N GLY A 616 -24.63 -4.23 -19.00
CA GLY A 616 -25.25 -2.93 -18.71
C GLY A 616 -26.76 -2.98 -18.46
N GLY A 617 -27.34 -4.17 -18.28
CA GLY A 617 -28.72 -4.38 -17.87
C GLY A 617 -28.99 -3.89 -16.44
N TYR A 618 -27.99 -3.99 -15.56
CA TYR A 618 -27.99 -3.42 -14.21
C TYR A 618 -26.82 -2.46 -13.99
N ILE A 619 -26.96 -1.52 -13.05
CA ILE A 619 -25.89 -0.59 -12.68
C ILE A 619 -25.29 -1.04 -11.35
N GLY A 620 -24.01 -1.44 -11.35
CA GLY A 620 -23.26 -1.70 -10.12
C GLY A 620 -23.08 -0.43 -9.28
N GLY A 621 -23.56 -0.43 -8.03
CA GLY A 621 -23.58 0.72 -7.14
C GLY A 621 -22.49 0.74 -6.05
N GLY A 622 -21.83 -0.38 -5.77
CA GLY A 622 -20.69 -0.41 -4.87
C GLY A 622 -20.37 -1.79 -4.30
N LEU A 623 -19.08 -2.01 -4.02
CA LEU A 623 -18.56 -3.19 -3.35
C LEU A 623 -18.11 -2.79 -1.94
N ALA A 624 -18.69 -3.40 -0.91
CA ALA A 624 -18.35 -3.11 0.48
C ALA A 624 -17.97 -4.39 1.22
N VAL A 625 -16.91 -4.35 2.02
CA VAL A 625 -16.60 -5.43 2.96
C VAL A 625 -17.51 -5.26 4.17
N VAL A 626 -18.45 -6.18 4.37
CA VAL A 626 -19.41 -6.16 5.48
C VAL A 626 -18.81 -6.78 6.74
N SER A 627 -17.98 -7.81 6.58
CA SER A 627 -17.23 -8.38 7.68
C SER A 627 -15.91 -8.95 7.20
N ASN A 628 -14.92 -8.96 8.09
CA ASN A 628 -13.62 -9.56 7.84
C ASN A 628 -13.04 -10.14 9.14
N GLU A 629 -13.42 -11.36 9.46
CA GLU A 629 -13.07 -12.02 10.72
C GLU A 629 -11.95 -13.05 10.53
N ALA A 630 -11.01 -13.12 11.47
CA ALA A 630 -10.05 -14.21 11.51
C ALA A 630 -10.76 -15.49 11.94
N LEU A 631 -10.57 -16.58 11.19
CA LEU A 631 -11.18 -17.86 11.49
C LEU A 631 -10.28 -18.68 12.40
N THR A 632 -10.86 -19.34 13.39
CA THR A 632 -10.21 -20.46 14.07
C THR A 632 -10.07 -21.64 13.11
N ARG A 633 -9.17 -22.58 13.41
CA ARG A 633 -8.94 -23.74 12.53
C ARG A 633 -10.21 -24.55 12.28
N GLN A 634 -11.04 -24.73 13.31
CA GLN A 634 -12.31 -25.43 13.21
C GLN A 634 -13.30 -24.70 12.29
N GLN A 635 -13.34 -23.37 12.34
CA GLN A 635 -14.17 -22.58 11.43
C GLN A 635 -13.66 -22.65 9.99
N VAL A 636 -12.34 -22.63 9.77
CA VAL A 636 -11.74 -22.82 8.43
C VAL A 636 -12.17 -24.15 7.83
N ASP A 637 -12.03 -25.24 8.58
CA ASP A 637 -12.39 -26.58 8.09
C ASP A 637 -13.91 -26.69 7.83
N ALA A 638 -14.74 -26.04 8.66
CA ALA A 638 -16.19 -25.97 8.46
C ALA A 638 -16.60 -25.14 7.22
N GLU A 639 -15.94 -24.02 6.96
CA GLU A 639 -16.20 -23.19 5.77
C GLU A 639 -15.67 -23.86 4.49
N ALA A 640 -14.50 -24.50 4.54
CA ALA A 640 -13.96 -25.28 3.43
C ALA A 640 -14.89 -26.45 3.05
N ALA A 641 -15.49 -27.11 4.05
CA ALA A 641 -16.48 -28.16 3.81
C ALA A 641 -17.76 -27.65 3.13
N LYS A 642 -18.19 -26.41 3.44
CA LYS A 642 -19.33 -25.76 2.75
C LYS A 642 -18.99 -25.47 1.29
N LEU A 643 -17.81 -24.90 1.01
CA LEU A 643 -17.34 -24.60 -0.35
C LEU A 643 -17.24 -25.87 -1.22
N GLY A 644 -16.76 -26.98 -0.66
CA GLY A 644 -16.71 -28.27 -1.38
C GLY A 644 -18.08 -28.91 -1.65
N SER A 645 -19.17 -28.38 -1.05
CA SER A 645 -20.54 -28.85 -1.24
C SER A 645 -21.42 -27.89 -2.04
N ASP A 646 -20.90 -26.71 -2.41
CA ASP A 646 -21.61 -25.72 -3.21
C ASP A 646 -21.30 -25.92 -4.70
N ALA A 647 -22.30 -26.35 -5.47
CA ALA A 647 -22.17 -26.63 -6.90
C ALA A 647 -21.79 -25.38 -7.72
N SER A 648 -22.11 -24.18 -7.23
CA SER A 648 -21.86 -22.92 -7.94
C SER A 648 -20.39 -22.49 -7.96
N PHE A 649 -19.53 -23.11 -7.13
CA PHE A 649 -18.13 -22.70 -7.00
C PHE A 649 -17.21 -23.29 -8.08
N PHE A 650 -17.66 -24.30 -8.83
CA PHE A 650 -16.90 -24.97 -9.90
C PHE A 650 -17.68 -25.15 -11.21
N ASP A 651 -18.87 -24.58 -11.37
CA ASP A 651 -19.62 -24.61 -12.63
C ASP A 651 -18.97 -23.67 -13.67
N ILE A 652 -17.89 -24.17 -14.27
CA ILE A 652 -17.45 -23.75 -15.60
C ILE A 652 -18.36 -24.49 -16.59
N ASP A 653 -19.02 -23.75 -17.46
CA ASP A 653 -19.98 -24.27 -18.42
C ASP A 653 -19.29 -25.28 -19.36
N PRO A 654 -19.65 -26.58 -19.35
CA PRO A 654 -19.01 -27.56 -20.22
C PRO A 654 -19.41 -27.39 -21.70
N GLU A 655 -20.38 -26.51 -22.00
CA GLU A 655 -20.86 -26.30 -23.37
C GLU A 655 -20.00 -25.32 -24.20
N GLU A 656 -19.12 -24.51 -23.59
CA GLU A 656 -18.27 -23.58 -24.36
C GLU A 656 -17.05 -24.27 -25.05
N ASP A 657 -16.64 -25.46 -24.60
CA ASP A 657 -15.56 -26.24 -25.24
C ASP A 657 -16.06 -27.22 -26.31
N GLY A 658 -17.36 -27.27 -26.56
CA GLY A 658 -17.99 -28.19 -27.50
C GLY A 658 -18.24 -27.57 -28.88
N GLN A 659 -17.21 -27.22 -29.64
CA GLN A 659 -17.40 -26.91 -31.07
C GLN A 659 -18.07 -28.09 -31.78
N SER A 660 -19.36 -27.91 -32.08
CA SER A 660 -20.16 -28.82 -32.89
C SER A 660 -19.63 -28.80 -34.33
N VAL A 661 -18.84 -29.80 -34.72
CA VAL A 661 -18.58 -30.08 -36.13
C VAL A 661 -19.84 -30.71 -36.73
N SER A 662 -20.69 -29.87 -37.31
CA SER A 662 -21.76 -30.32 -38.21
C SER A 662 -21.18 -30.50 -39.62
N PRO A 663 -21.33 -31.66 -40.28
CA PRO A 663 -20.89 -31.80 -41.66
C PRO A 663 -21.87 -31.09 -42.60
N SER A 664 -21.37 -30.20 -43.46
CA SER A 664 -22.16 -29.61 -44.54
C SER A 664 -22.70 -30.69 -45.48
N PRO A 665 -24.02 -30.71 -45.79
CA PRO A 665 -24.52 -31.42 -46.95
C PRO A 665 -24.33 -30.54 -48.19
N GLY A 666 -23.75 -31.12 -49.24
CA GLY A 666 -23.43 -30.41 -50.47
C GLY A 666 -24.65 -29.83 -51.21
N MET A 667 -24.47 -28.62 -51.73
CA MET A 667 -24.47 -28.31 -53.16
C MET A 667 -23.81 -26.97 -53.41
#